data_AF-A0A0W0WG09-F1
#
_entry.id   AF-A0A0W0WG09-F1
#
_cell.length_a   1.000
_cell.length_b   1.000
_cell.length_c   1.000
_cell.angle_alpha   90.00
_cell.angle_beta   90.00
_cell.angle_gamma   90.00
#
_symmetry.space_group_name_H-M   'P 1'
#
loop_
_entity.id
_entity.type
_entity.pdbx_description
1 polymer ?
#
loop_
_entity_poly.entity_id
_entity_poly.type
_entity_poly.pdbx_seq_one_letter_code
_entity_poly.pdbx_strand_id
1 'polypeptide(L)'
;MGKTKEEILHELQIIENQVAEIEHVAIALLPLEFTPSLKETIQYLKGRCNDETVKSGHTEPLEAELRHLKSLFFQQTKSFFTEVAVKEKINWICPIENKAEIQPIIQVNTLLQSFKKSVQEMNESLLMELDLLKEKWESGKGRESIKKLEKISLYKEKISQMPNQLSVSREHFRDLYLKRTTRQAIIQAHNLDCLSDFQRKEITLQEVIGTLKSKFEKQVAFHEGFILDFSELDKLAQFDPLLKQWLIELKKLNHNSNLFIAGMRPVLSSFRTSIAIQDQLNEAILKMMDLNSAREKLRANILERQAFLQPTASDSAGLREELRSAKAETQNALEHFLMILSTIHLEGKTDQDLLFFTKKLAEFIKEIMVDLQAEEMHLPTQVIENFRIQLLRHLGEPAHWYTLNKPTINALDRIAIDSFLNELFASPVASTSEKALFKGAQKFISGLLQATSSENDDALLRKQIIHFRNLTGKLNHFDIKAIKDFHALKEIQLTQEKKIPRMFEEIASKLSSGRLLLQAKLMLFTKQHGKIEEVKKGFEIINSYYELDDQFKRLFARYKDKKQKLELVSSPLERLDQLTDLQKEVCAEFTLLEKQFAGDNGLYSITLNQILALDERYGMAKSWLVQDLKFEIEKAQEVLHTYYSMEAVKEALSPYSIKYQQLRLTQEINLSKIQEEVERLTTALKKLSSEVNLRLFEDYQNTVQHLIIQRFSSPVHFNDINPFKTELSRKTQEAAIAVEHVIEAHNALKSATTPSVRQLLDRLEEAIDVAQKKLQARDEVLKGAKIIEGRLQSVGYQQSILAIERMKKEYNRIVNKYVDAAIETYPEDEQQFEALRKIPGSSENYLTLARYKAYLDKIDPRLFKLLAMQFQFAQINKSYINQNLLSIVDEEEQSDEIGVIVLDSQETSNRLLERADQKYLSHLIANVNRTIHNAQMENLSDGILPDFVQWIRINILKPLQALTHQVSSYFKLEHNSHDRFFKPIPKTPWSSTTERQLVETGNEILDTLYSATAASAA
;
A
#
# COMPACT_ATOMS: atom_id res chain seq x y z
N MET A 1 18.21 -43.57 -3.20
CA MET A 1 19.27 -43.97 -2.25
C MET A 1 18.86 -43.42 -0.90
N GLY A 2 18.58 -44.30 0.07
CA GLY A 2 18.20 -43.90 1.43
C GLY A 2 19.39 -43.24 2.14
N LYS A 3 19.08 -42.41 3.15
CA LYS A 3 20.06 -41.72 3.98
C LYS A 3 20.90 -42.71 4.78
N THR A 4 22.18 -42.38 4.97
CA THR A 4 23.05 -43.19 5.83
C THR A 4 22.66 -43.03 7.31
N LYS A 5 23.04 -43.99 8.17
CA LYS A 5 22.81 -43.87 9.63
C LYS A 5 23.41 -42.58 10.20
N GLU A 6 24.58 -42.20 9.70
CA GLU A 6 25.29 -40.98 10.09
C GLU A 6 24.51 -39.72 9.72
N GLU A 7 23.88 -39.68 8.54
CA GLU A 7 23.02 -38.58 8.11
C GLU A 7 21.76 -38.44 8.98
N ILE A 8 21.13 -39.56 9.37
CA ILE A 8 19.96 -39.55 10.27
C ILE A 8 20.34 -39.04 11.66
N LEU A 9 21.47 -39.51 12.22
CA LEU A 9 21.99 -39.04 13.50
C LEU A 9 22.34 -37.55 13.45
N HIS A 10 22.93 -37.08 12.36
CA HIS A 10 23.23 -35.67 12.16
C HIS A 10 21.97 -34.80 12.13
N GLU A 11 20.92 -35.22 11.43
CA GLU A 11 19.65 -34.49 11.39
C GLU A 11 18.91 -34.50 12.74
N LEU A 12 18.95 -35.61 13.48
CA LEU A 12 18.43 -35.67 14.84
C LEU A 12 19.19 -34.73 15.78
N GLN A 13 20.51 -34.59 15.61
CA GLN A 13 21.32 -33.63 16.36
C GLN A 13 20.95 -32.17 16.03
N ILE A 14 20.65 -31.87 14.76
CA ILE A 14 20.19 -30.53 14.35
C ILE A 14 18.84 -30.21 15.01
N ILE A 15 17.90 -31.16 15.01
CA ILE A 15 16.60 -30.97 15.66
C ILE A 15 16.79 -30.76 17.17
N GLU A 16 17.64 -31.56 17.83
CA GLU A 16 17.92 -31.42 19.26
C GLU A 16 18.54 -30.05 19.60
N ASN A 17 19.46 -29.55 18.78
CA ASN A 17 20.04 -28.23 18.94
C ASN A 17 19.00 -27.11 18.76
N GLN A 18 18.09 -27.25 17.78
CA GLN A 18 16.98 -26.30 17.57
C GLN A 18 15.97 -26.34 18.72
N VAL A 19 15.67 -27.52 19.28
CA VAL A 19 14.84 -27.67 20.49
C VAL A 19 15.49 -26.93 21.67
N ALA A 20 16.80 -27.10 21.88
CA ALA A 20 17.53 -26.39 22.93
C ALA A 20 17.55 -24.87 22.71
N GLU A 21 17.61 -24.39 21.47
CA GLU A 21 17.54 -22.95 21.18
C GLU A 21 16.12 -22.38 21.39
N ILE A 22 15.06 -23.16 21.10
CA ILE A 22 13.67 -22.80 21.45
C ILE A 22 13.50 -22.72 22.97
N GLU A 23 14.09 -23.67 23.71
CA GLU A 23 14.18 -23.60 25.18
C GLU A 23 14.83 -22.29 25.60
N HIS A 24 15.97 -21.95 25.02
CA HIS A 24 16.67 -20.71 25.35
C HIS A 24 15.84 -19.45 25.07
N VAL A 25 15.12 -19.36 23.94
CA VAL A 25 14.36 -18.15 23.56
C VAL A 25 13.07 -17.98 24.38
N ALA A 26 12.40 -19.07 24.76
CA ALA A 26 11.05 -19.04 25.36
C ALA A 26 10.90 -19.85 26.66
N ILE A 27 12.00 -20.08 27.39
CA ILE A 27 12.10 -20.94 28.60
C ILE A 27 10.97 -20.75 29.62
N ALA A 28 10.47 -19.52 29.79
CA ALA A 28 9.48 -19.19 30.82
C ALA A 28 8.02 -19.53 30.43
N LEU A 29 7.76 -19.82 29.15
CA LEU A 29 6.41 -20.01 28.60
C LEU A 29 6.22 -21.36 27.91
N LEU A 30 7.23 -22.23 27.94
CA LEU A 30 7.18 -23.55 27.36
C LEU A 30 6.20 -24.47 28.12
N PRO A 31 5.25 -25.12 27.42
CA PRO A 31 4.42 -26.16 28.02
C PRO A 31 5.32 -27.28 28.57
N LEU A 32 4.96 -27.81 29.75
CA LEU A 32 5.71 -28.88 30.43
C LEU A 32 5.97 -30.12 29.54
N GLU A 33 5.15 -30.33 28.50
CA GLU A 33 5.24 -31.49 27.60
C GLU A 33 5.85 -31.18 26.23
N PHE A 34 6.10 -29.90 25.90
CA PHE A 34 6.49 -29.50 24.54
C PHE A 34 7.87 -30.04 24.13
N THR A 35 8.90 -29.84 24.95
CA THR A 35 10.25 -30.34 24.65
C THR A 35 10.54 -31.76 25.13
N PRO A 36 9.98 -32.26 26.26
CA PRO A 36 10.22 -33.63 26.68
C PRO A 36 9.72 -34.67 25.68
N SER A 37 8.52 -34.46 25.08
CA SER A 37 7.97 -35.38 24.07
C SER A 37 8.84 -35.46 22.80
N LEU A 38 9.40 -34.32 22.35
CA LEU A 38 10.32 -34.26 21.23
C LEU A 38 11.67 -34.92 21.57
N LYS A 39 12.22 -34.65 22.75
CA LYS A 39 13.49 -35.24 23.23
C LYS A 39 13.38 -36.75 23.42
N GLU A 40 12.26 -37.25 23.93
CA GLU A 40 11.98 -38.68 24.07
C GLU A 40 11.92 -39.37 22.70
N THR A 41 11.23 -38.74 21.73
CA THR A 41 11.17 -39.24 20.34
C THR A 41 12.54 -39.20 19.65
N ILE A 42 13.34 -38.16 19.88
CA ILE A 42 14.72 -38.06 19.38
C ILE A 42 15.60 -39.16 20.00
N GLN A 43 15.52 -39.40 21.31
CA GLN A 43 16.29 -40.44 21.99
C GLN A 43 15.87 -41.85 21.54
N TYR A 44 14.57 -42.08 21.34
CA TYR A 44 14.04 -43.32 20.78
C TYR A 44 14.61 -43.59 19.39
N LEU A 45 14.61 -42.59 18.50
CA LEU A 45 15.18 -42.71 17.15
C LEU A 45 16.70 -42.88 17.15
N LYS A 46 17.42 -42.16 18.03
CA LYS A 46 18.88 -42.35 18.22
C LYS A 46 19.19 -43.78 18.70
N GLY A 47 18.41 -44.31 19.64
CA GLY A 47 18.54 -45.69 20.14
C GLY A 47 18.33 -46.73 19.04
N ARG A 48 17.30 -46.57 18.20
CA ARG A 48 17.05 -47.45 17.05
C ARG A 48 18.07 -47.32 15.93
N CYS A 49 18.69 -46.15 15.76
CA CYS A 49 19.77 -45.97 14.79
C CYS A 49 21.05 -46.74 15.20
N ASN A 50 21.31 -46.80 16.51
CA ASN A 50 22.46 -47.47 17.13
C ASN A 50 22.25 -48.98 17.37
N ASP A 51 21.05 -49.51 17.15
CA ASP A 51 20.75 -50.94 17.26
C ASP A 51 21.51 -51.74 16.18
N GLU A 52 22.26 -52.77 16.61
CA GLU A 52 23.08 -53.64 15.75
C GLU A 52 22.25 -54.43 14.73
N THR A 53 20.93 -54.55 14.94
CA THR A 53 20.00 -55.25 14.04
C THR A 53 19.63 -54.46 12.78
N VAL A 54 19.83 -53.15 12.76
CA VAL A 54 19.59 -52.31 11.58
C VAL A 54 20.80 -52.40 10.64
N LYS A 55 20.72 -53.25 9.60
CA LYS A 55 21.77 -53.39 8.59
C LYS A 55 21.99 -52.07 7.83
N SER A 56 23.26 -51.70 7.60
CA SER A 56 23.63 -50.54 6.77
C SER A 56 23.03 -50.66 5.37
N GLY A 57 21.94 -49.93 5.10
CA GLY A 57 21.23 -49.94 3.83
C GLY A 57 19.69 -50.13 3.91
N HIS A 58 19.12 -50.40 5.09
CA HIS A 58 17.65 -50.51 5.29
C HIS A 58 17.14 -49.50 6.33
N THR A 59 17.37 -48.22 6.06
CA THR A 59 16.98 -47.08 6.93
C THR A 59 15.60 -46.50 6.59
N GLU A 60 14.88 -47.05 5.61
CA GLU A 60 13.60 -46.52 5.12
C GLU A 60 12.53 -46.31 6.22
N PRO A 61 12.36 -47.21 7.23
CA PRO A 61 11.43 -46.98 8.33
C PRO A 61 11.88 -45.83 9.25
N LEU A 62 13.18 -45.75 9.55
CA LEU A 62 13.78 -44.68 10.35
C LEU A 62 13.67 -43.32 9.64
N GLU A 63 13.80 -43.29 8.32
CA GLU A 63 13.62 -42.08 7.52
C GLU A 63 12.17 -41.60 7.46
N ALA A 64 11.21 -42.53 7.48
CA ALA A 64 9.79 -42.20 7.56
C ALA A 64 9.42 -41.62 8.93
N GLU A 65 9.92 -42.23 10.01
CA GLU A 65 9.74 -41.72 11.38
C GLU A 65 10.46 -40.37 11.58
N LEU A 66 11.66 -40.19 11.02
CA LEU A 66 12.37 -38.90 11.03
C LEU A 66 11.60 -37.82 10.25
N ARG A 67 11.02 -38.15 9.09
CA ARG A 67 10.16 -37.22 8.34
C ARG A 67 8.92 -36.82 9.13
N HIS A 68 8.31 -37.76 9.82
CA HIS A 68 7.17 -37.49 10.69
C HIS A 68 7.57 -36.56 11.85
N LEU A 69 8.69 -36.84 12.53
CA LEU A 69 9.24 -36.00 13.59
C LEU A 69 9.52 -34.57 13.10
N LYS A 70 10.15 -34.39 11.93
CA LYS A 70 10.41 -33.07 11.35
C LYS A 70 9.12 -32.27 11.08
N SER A 71 8.08 -32.94 10.57
CA SER A 71 6.78 -32.31 10.30
C SER A 71 6.08 -31.92 11.60
N LEU A 72 6.06 -32.82 12.58
CA LEU A 72 5.48 -32.58 13.89
C LEU A 72 6.20 -31.43 14.61
N PHE A 73 7.53 -31.42 14.60
CA PHE A 73 8.34 -30.38 15.21
C PHE A 73 8.07 -29.00 14.60
N PHE A 74 7.93 -28.91 13.28
CA PHE A 74 7.55 -27.67 12.61
C PHE A 74 6.15 -27.18 13.02
N GLN A 75 5.15 -28.06 12.97
CA GLN A 75 3.77 -27.70 13.32
C GLN A 75 3.65 -27.25 14.79
N GLN A 76 4.28 -27.99 15.70
CA GLN A 76 4.31 -27.66 17.12
C GLN A 76 5.03 -26.32 17.37
N THR A 77 6.20 -26.10 16.75
CA THR A 77 6.95 -24.84 16.91
C THR A 77 6.18 -23.63 16.37
N LYS A 78 5.53 -23.77 15.21
CA LYS A 78 4.69 -22.72 14.63
C LYS A 78 3.51 -22.39 15.54
N SER A 79 2.80 -23.41 16.05
CA SER A 79 1.67 -23.22 16.96
C SER A 79 2.12 -22.53 18.25
N PHE A 80 3.22 -23.00 18.84
CA PHE A 80 3.79 -22.47 20.07
C PHE A 80 4.17 -20.98 19.94
N PHE A 81 4.95 -20.61 18.92
CA PHE A 81 5.32 -19.19 18.73
C PHE A 81 4.13 -18.30 18.42
N THR A 82 3.10 -18.82 17.73
CA THR A 82 1.86 -18.06 17.49
C THR A 82 1.13 -17.80 18.81
N GLU A 83 1.00 -18.82 19.66
CA GLU A 83 0.36 -18.69 20.97
C GLU A 83 1.12 -17.74 21.90
N VAL A 84 2.46 -17.85 21.95
CA VAL A 84 3.31 -16.95 22.73
C VAL A 84 3.21 -15.51 22.21
N ALA A 85 3.26 -15.31 20.88
CA ALA A 85 3.11 -13.98 20.29
C ALA A 85 1.77 -13.34 20.63
N VAL A 86 0.67 -14.11 20.61
CA VAL A 86 -0.66 -13.62 21.01
C VAL A 86 -0.72 -13.30 22.50
N LYS A 87 -0.25 -14.22 23.36
CA LYS A 87 -0.27 -14.07 24.82
C LYS A 87 0.52 -12.84 25.28
N GLU A 88 1.71 -12.64 24.72
CA GLU A 88 2.64 -11.58 25.11
C GLU A 88 2.53 -10.32 24.23
N LYS A 89 1.59 -10.34 23.28
CA LYS A 89 1.34 -9.28 22.28
C LYS A 89 2.60 -8.88 21.50
N ILE A 90 3.41 -9.86 21.12
CA ILE A 90 4.58 -9.67 20.26
C ILE A 90 4.08 -9.46 18.84
N ASN A 91 4.55 -8.40 18.18
CA ASN A 91 4.20 -8.10 16.78
C ASN A 91 5.00 -9.02 15.83
N TRP A 92 4.77 -10.32 15.95
CA TRP A 92 5.44 -11.34 15.16
C TRP A 92 4.52 -11.78 14.02
N ILE A 93 5.02 -11.66 12.80
CA ILE A 93 4.36 -12.15 11.58
C ILE A 93 5.08 -13.42 11.16
N CYS A 94 4.33 -14.53 11.05
CA CYS A 94 4.89 -15.80 10.62
C CYS A 94 5.51 -15.65 9.20
N PRO A 95 6.83 -15.77 9.03
CA PRO A 95 7.52 -15.46 7.76
C PRO A 95 7.31 -16.52 6.65
N ILE A 96 6.50 -17.53 6.90
CA ILE A 96 6.34 -18.70 6.01
C ILE A 96 4.91 -18.74 5.48
N GLU A 97 4.72 -18.21 4.27
CA GLU A 97 3.56 -18.50 3.43
C GLU A 97 3.73 -19.88 2.77
N ASN A 98 2.67 -20.68 2.73
CA ASN A 98 2.63 -22.09 2.27
C ASN A 98 3.42 -22.37 0.97
N LYS A 99 4.74 -22.55 1.07
CA LYS A 99 5.58 -23.08 -0.02
C LYS A 99 5.98 -24.51 0.35
N ALA A 100 5.40 -25.46 -0.37
CA ALA A 100 5.54 -26.90 -0.14
C ALA A 100 6.95 -27.47 -0.41
N GLU A 101 7.93 -26.64 -0.81
CA GLU A 101 9.22 -27.10 -1.33
C GLU A 101 10.40 -26.99 -0.36
N ILE A 102 10.26 -26.35 0.81
CA ILE A 102 11.37 -26.16 1.76
C ILE A 102 11.32 -27.22 2.87
N GLN A 103 12.47 -27.84 3.20
CA GLN A 103 12.52 -28.85 4.27
C GLN A 103 12.07 -28.27 5.64
N PRO A 104 11.26 -29.00 6.43
CA PRO A 104 10.71 -28.51 7.70
C PRO A 104 11.74 -27.99 8.71
N ILE A 105 12.95 -28.55 8.76
CA ILE A 105 14.03 -28.12 9.67
C ILE A 105 14.53 -26.70 9.33
N ILE A 106 14.63 -26.36 8.04
CA ILE A 106 15.05 -25.03 7.58
C ILE A 106 13.95 -24.01 7.89
N GLN A 107 12.69 -24.44 7.75
CA GLN A 107 11.54 -23.64 8.12
C GLN A 107 11.49 -23.35 9.63
N VAL A 108 11.77 -24.34 10.49
CA VAL A 108 11.88 -24.12 11.95
C VAL A 108 12.97 -23.11 12.29
N ASN A 109 14.16 -23.20 11.68
CA ASN A 109 15.22 -22.22 11.92
C ASN A 109 14.79 -20.81 11.52
N THR A 110 14.08 -20.68 10.39
CA THR A 110 13.56 -19.39 9.90
C THR A 110 12.52 -18.81 10.85
N LEU A 111 11.60 -19.64 11.37
CA LEU A 111 10.64 -19.24 12.40
C LEU A 111 11.36 -18.77 13.66
N LEU A 112 12.36 -19.53 14.13
CA LEU A 112 13.13 -19.25 15.33
C LEU A 112 13.88 -17.92 15.23
N GLN A 113 14.63 -17.67 14.15
CA GLN A 113 15.37 -16.42 13.99
C GLN A 113 14.43 -15.21 13.83
N SER A 114 13.31 -15.36 13.11
CA SER A 114 12.29 -14.31 13.01
C SER A 114 11.66 -14.00 14.36
N PHE A 115 11.30 -15.02 15.12
CA PHE A 115 10.69 -14.86 16.44
C PHE A 115 11.68 -14.22 17.43
N LYS A 116 12.95 -14.66 17.42
CA LYS A 116 14.05 -14.09 18.20
C LYS A 116 14.24 -12.59 17.94
N LYS A 117 14.17 -12.17 16.67
CA LYS A 117 14.20 -10.75 16.30
C LYS A 117 13.00 -9.97 16.86
N SER A 118 11.79 -10.51 16.74
CA SER A 118 10.60 -9.84 17.29
C SER A 118 10.59 -9.81 18.82
N VAL A 119 11.18 -10.81 19.48
CA VAL A 119 11.43 -10.80 20.94
C VAL A 119 12.40 -9.70 21.31
N GLN A 120 13.48 -9.53 20.54
CA GLN A 120 14.44 -8.44 20.76
C GLN A 120 13.79 -7.06 20.62
N GLU A 121 13.01 -6.82 19.55
CA GLU A 121 12.28 -5.56 19.34
C GLU A 121 11.26 -5.30 20.47
N MET A 122 10.57 -6.34 20.94
CA MET A 122 9.68 -6.23 22.11
C MET A 122 10.46 -5.86 23.37
N ASN A 123 11.59 -6.52 23.63
CA ASN A 123 12.44 -6.26 24.79
C ASN A 123 12.98 -4.83 24.79
N GLU A 124 13.34 -4.27 23.63
CA GLU A 124 13.71 -2.86 23.48
C GLU A 124 12.54 -1.92 23.85
N SER A 125 11.34 -2.23 23.38
CA SER A 125 10.11 -1.48 23.73
C SER A 125 9.80 -1.56 25.23
N LEU A 126 9.93 -2.75 25.83
CA LEU A 126 9.74 -2.97 27.27
C LEU A 126 10.80 -2.23 28.11
N LEU A 127 12.04 -2.12 27.64
CA LEU A 127 13.08 -1.31 28.29
C LEU A 127 12.70 0.18 28.30
N MET A 128 12.18 0.71 27.18
CA MET A 128 11.67 2.08 27.12
C MET A 128 10.48 2.30 28.08
N GLU A 129 9.55 1.34 28.15
CA GLU A 129 8.41 1.36 29.07
C GLU A 129 8.87 1.33 30.54
N LEU A 130 9.89 0.53 30.86
CA LEU A 130 10.52 0.50 32.19
C LEU A 130 11.23 1.81 32.53
N ASP A 131 11.83 2.51 31.58
CA ASP A 131 12.44 3.83 31.79
C ASP A 131 11.39 4.90 32.12
N LEU A 132 10.29 4.93 31.38
CA LEU A 132 9.14 5.80 31.68
C LEU A 132 8.55 5.51 33.06
N LEU A 133 8.43 4.23 33.43
CA LEU A 133 7.98 3.82 34.77
C LEU A 133 8.99 4.21 35.86
N LYS A 134 10.28 4.10 35.59
CA LYS A 134 11.35 4.52 36.51
C LYS A 134 11.23 6.00 36.83
N GLU A 135 11.15 6.86 35.81
CA GLU A 135 10.96 8.32 35.98
C GLU A 135 9.70 8.64 36.80
N LYS A 136 8.59 7.93 36.53
CA LYS A 136 7.33 8.10 37.25
C LYS A 136 7.46 7.75 38.74
N TRP A 137 8.14 6.66 39.08
CA TRP A 137 8.29 6.21 40.48
C TRP A 137 9.41 6.92 41.23
N GLU A 138 10.41 7.49 40.55
CA GLU A 138 11.46 8.35 41.14
C GLU A 138 10.88 9.64 41.74
N SER A 139 9.75 10.12 41.21
CA SER A 139 9.02 11.28 41.77
C SER A 139 8.27 11.00 43.09
N GLY A 140 8.10 9.73 43.48
CA GLY A 140 7.34 9.31 44.67
C GLY A 140 8.20 9.07 45.92
N LYS A 141 7.88 9.74 47.04
CA LYS A 141 8.65 9.64 48.31
C LYS A 141 8.16 8.54 49.28
N GLY A 142 7.95 7.30 48.81
CA GLY A 142 7.38 6.22 49.63
C GLY A 142 8.12 4.87 49.57
N ARG A 143 7.94 4.02 50.60
CA ARG A 143 8.54 2.67 50.70
C ARG A 143 8.10 1.72 49.59
N GLU A 144 6.92 1.96 48.99
CA GLU A 144 6.45 1.23 47.81
C GLU A 144 7.20 1.67 46.54
N SER A 145 7.48 2.98 46.37
CA SER A 145 8.29 3.50 45.25
C SER A 145 9.65 2.82 45.19
N ILE A 146 10.34 2.70 46.34
CA ILE A 146 11.66 2.05 46.42
C ILE A 146 11.59 0.60 45.94
N LYS A 147 10.60 -0.18 46.40
CA LYS A 147 10.43 -1.58 45.98
C LYS A 147 10.07 -1.73 44.50
N LYS A 148 9.30 -0.79 43.93
CA LYS A 148 9.00 -0.79 42.49
C LYS A 148 10.24 -0.42 41.67
N LEU A 149 11.04 0.54 42.13
CA LEU A 149 12.31 0.93 41.49
C LEU A 149 13.34 -0.20 41.52
N GLU A 150 13.42 -0.97 42.62
CA GLU A 150 14.23 -2.19 42.71
C GLU A 150 13.77 -3.26 41.71
N LYS A 151 12.45 -3.51 41.61
CA LYS A 151 11.89 -4.45 40.63
C LYS A 151 12.12 -3.99 39.19
N ILE A 152 11.96 -2.69 38.91
CA ILE A 152 12.24 -2.11 37.60
C ILE A 152 13.70 -2.33 37.24
N SER A 153 14.63 -2.05 38.16
CA SER A 153 16.07 -2.26 37.94
C SER A 153 16.39 -3.74 37.66
N LEU A 154 15.78 -4.67 38.42
CA LEU A 154 15.92 -6.11 38.19
C LEU A 154 15.39 -6.55 36.82
N TYR A 155 14.24 -6.02 36.38
CA TYR A 155 13.69 -6.36 35.07
C TYR A 155 14.52 -5.77 33.93
N LYS A 156 15.00 -4.53 34.08
CA LYS A 156 15.94 -3.93 33.10
C LYS A 156 17.22 -4.74 32.99
N GLU A 157 17.78 -5.18 34.11
CA GLU A 157 18.99 -6.01 34.14
C GLU A 157 18.75 -7.35 33.43
N LYS A 158 17.65 -8.06 33.73
CA LYS A 158 17.31 -9.34 33.08
C LYS A 158 17.10 -9.23 31.58
N ILE A 159 16.44 -8.17 31.12
CA ILE A 159 16.23 -7.94 29.67
C ILE A 159 17.56 -7.56 29.00
N SER A 160 18.38 -6.74 29.64
CA SER A 160 19.67 -6.29 29.08
C SER A 160 20.71 -7.41 29.00
N GLN A 161 20.72 -8.35 29.96
CA GLN A 161 21.62 -9.51 29.96
C GLN A 161 21.25 -10.54 28.88
N MET A 162 19.95 -10.66 28.55
CA MET A 162 19.44 -11.66 27.61
C MET A 162 18.43 -11.03 26.63
N PRO A 163 18.89 -10.17 25.70
CA PRO A 163 17.99 -9.37 24.82
C PRO A 163 17.18 -10.23 23.85
N ASN A 164 17.67 -11.43 23.53
CA ASN A 164 17.04 -12.36 22.59
C ASN A 164 16.13 -13.40 23.27
N GLN A 165 15.86 -13.24 24.57
CA GLN A 165 15.07 -14.16 25.36
C GLN A 165 13.88 -13.43 25.98
N LEU A 166 12.73 -14.09 25.99
CA LEU A 166 11.55 -13.57 26.67
C LEU A 166 11.61 -13.90 28.17
N SER A 167 12.50 -13.22 28.89
CA SER A 167 12.79 -13.46 30.32
C SER A 167 11.81 -12.74 31.26
N VAL A 168 11.07 -11.75 30.75
CA VAL A 168 10.07 -10.96 31.49
C VAL A 168 8.79 -10.85 30.66
N SER A 169 7.72 -11.49 31.11
CA SER A 169 6.40 -11.40 30.47
C SER A 169 5.66 -10.10 30.78
N ARG A 170 4.69 -9.71 29.94
CA ARG A 170 3.80 -8.56 30.19
C ARG A 170 3.02 -8.66 31.50
N GLU A 171 2.76 -9.85 32.00
CA GLU A 171 2.09 -10.03 33.31
C GLU A 171 2.91 -9.47 34.47
N HIS A 172 4.25 -9.47 34.38
CA HIS A 172 5.12 -8.87 35.39
C HIS A 172 4.99 -7.34 35.47
N PHE A 173 4.62 -6.69 34.35
CA PHE A 173 4.39 -5.25 34.30
C PHE A 173 3.11 -4.85 35.05
N ARG A 174 2.11 -5.73 35.14
CA ARG A 174 0.85 -5.48 35.85
C ARG A 174 1.09 -5.08 37.32
N ASP A 175 2.11 -5.69 37.94
CA ASP A 175 2.55 -5.38 39.29
C ASP A 175 3.29 -4.05 39.40
N LEU A 176 3.84 -3.49 38.33
CA LEU A 176 4.48 -2.15 38.32
C LEU A 176 3.48 -1.02 38.14
N TYR A 177 2.33 -1.30 37.51
CA TYR A 177 1.24 -0.35 37.30
C TYR A 177 0.27 -0.24 38.49
N LEU A 178 0.10 -1.32 39.25
CA LEU A 178 -0.81 -1.37 40.39
C LEU A 178 -0.11 -0.94 41.69
N LYS A 179 -0.62 0.11 42.35
CA LYS A 179 -0.42 0.30 43.81
C LYS A 179 -1.07 -0.89 44.50
N ARG A 180 -0.27 -1.80 45.06
CA ARG A 180 -0.79 -3.10 45.52
C ARG A 180 -1.09 -3.01 47.01
N THR A 181 -2.38 -2.93 47.34
CA THR A 181 -2.90 -3.43 48.60
C THR A 181 -2.55 -4.93 48.71
N THR A 182 -1.61 -5.23 49.61
CA THR A 182 -1.25 -6.49 50.30
C THR A 182 -2.16 -7.72 50.03
N ARG A 183 -1.73 -8.97 49.77
CA ARG A 183 -0.44 -9.68 49.60
C ARG A 183 -0.82 -11.12 49.12
N GLN A 184 -0.03 -11.73 48.25
CA GLN A 184 0.00 -13.18 47.96
C GLN A 184 1.40 -13.72 48.32
N ALA A 185 1.48 -14.91 48.90
CA ALA A 185 2.65 -15.80 48.87
C ALA A 185 2.13 -17.27 48.94
N ILE A 186 2.16 -18.04 47.84
CA ILE A 186 3.02 -19.23 47.54
C ILE A 186 3.00 -20.26 48.72
N ILE A 187 2.60 -21.53 48.62
CA ILE A 187 3.09 -22.74 47.90
C ILE A 187 1.98 -23.82 48.13
N GLN A 188 1.44 -24.59 47.17
CA GLN A 188 1.92 -25.93 46.77
C GLN A 188 1.16 -26.44 45.52
N ALA A 189 1.96 -26.87 44.54
CA ALA A 189 1.57 -27.56 43.33
C ALA A 189 1.41 -29.07 43.59
N HIS A 190 0.78 -29.74 42.61
CA HIS A 190 0.52 -31.17 42.47
C HIS A 190 -0.69 -31.73 43.23
N ASN A 191 -1.85 -31.78 42.52
CA ASN A 191 -2.82 -32.89 42.48
C ASN A 191 -4.26 -32.43 42.15
N LEU A 192 -4.50 -31.68 41.07
CA LEU A 192 -5.86 -31.25 40.70
C LEU A 192 -6.23 -31.43 39.22
N ASP A 193 -5.46 -32.20 38.45
CA ASP A 193 -5.74 -32.44 37.03
C ASP A 193 -6.79 -33.52 36.71
N CYS A 194 -7.64 -33.91 37.67
CA CYS A 194 -8.77 -34.83 37.41
C CYS A 194 -10.14 -34.37 37.96
N LEU A 195 -10.29 -33.12 38.38
CA LEU A 195 -11.58 -32.61 38.89
C LEU A 195 -12.29 -31.74 37.85
N SER A 196 -13.58 -32.01 37.65
CA SER A 196 -14.46 -31.21 36.78
C SER A 196 -14.50 -29.75 37.23
N ASP A 197 -14.74 -28.82 36.31
CA ASP A 197 -14.82 -27.37 36.61
C ASP A 197 -15.80 -27.03 37.74
N PHE A 198 -16.87 -27.82 37.91
CA PHE A 198 -17.81 -27.67 39.02
C PHE A 198 -17.18 -28.06 40.36
N GLN A 199 -16.48 -29.19 40.42
CA GLN A 199 -15.78 -29.66 41.62
C GLN A 199 -14.59 -28.76 42.00
N ARG A 200 -13.84 -28.26 41.01
CA ARG A 200 -12.78 -27.27 41.24
C ARG A 200 -13.36 -26.00 41.86
N LYS A 201 -14.48 -25.49 41.33
CA LYS A 201 -15.16 -24.31 41.87
C LYS A 201 -15.72 -24.55 43.27
N GLU A 202 -16.26 -25.74 43.55
CA GLU A 202 -16.81 -26.09 44.86
C GLU A 202 -15.73 -26.25 45.94
N ILE A 203 -14.61 -26.91 45.62
CA ILE A 203 -13.46 -27.05 46.52
C ILE A 203 -12.82 -25.68 46.78
N THR A 204 -12.63 -24.87 45.73
CA THR A 204 -12.12 -23.50 45.87
C THR A 204 -13.06 -22.67 46.74
N LEU A 205 -14.39 -22.81 46.56
CA LEU A 205 -15.39 -22.10 47.37
C LEU A 205 -15.38 -22.58 48.83
N GLN A 206 -15.15 -23.88 49.09
CA GLN A 206 -14.96 -24.41 50.45
C GLN A 206 -13.70 -23.84 51.11
N GLU A 207 -12.58 -23.81 50.41
CA GLU A 207 -11.32 -23.23 50.93
C GLU A 207 -11.46 -21.73 51.20
N VAL A 208 -12.12 -21.00 50.30
CA VAL A 208 -12.43 -19.58 50.49
C VAL A 208 -13.32 -19.39 51.72
N ILE A 209 -14.43 -20.13 51.83
CA ILE A 209 -15.33 -20.05 53.00
C ILE A 209 -14.59 -20.44 54.29
N GLY A 210 -13.76 -21.47 54.28
CA GLY A 210 -12.94 -21.87 55.44
C GLY A 210 -11.94 -20.80 55.85
N THR A 211 -11.28 -20.17 54.88
CA THR A 211 -10.37 -19.04 55.13
C THR A 211 -11.13 -17.83 55.68
N LEU A 212 -12.32 -17.54 55.16
CA LEU A 212 -13.17 -16.46 55.64
C LEU A 212 -13.69 -16.73 57.06
N LYS A 213 -14.10 -17.96 57.38
CA LYS A 213 -14.46 -18.35 58.75
C LYS A 213 -13.30 -18.13 59.71
N SER A 214 -12.09 -18.60 59.38
CA SER A 214 -10.89 -18.37 60.22
C SER A 214 -10.55 -16.87 60.34
N LYS A 215 -10.72 -16.10 59.26
CA LYS A 215 -10.49 -14.65 59.28
C LYS A 215 -11.52 -13.94 60.17
N PHE A 216 -12.78 -14.34 60.12
CA PHE A 216 -13.82 -13.83 61.02
C PHE A 216 -13.53 -14.22 62.46
N GLU A 217 -13.19 -15.47 62.75
CA GLU A 217 -12.80 -15.93 64.09
C GLU A 217 -11.59 -15.16 64.64
N LYS A 218 -10.61 -14.81 63.81
CA LYS A 218 -9.51 -13.91 64.22
C LYS A 218 -10.00 -12.50 64.59
N GLN A 219 -10.98 -11.97 63.88
CA GLN A 219 -11.60 -10.69 64.21
C GLN A 219 -12.43 -10.78 65.50
N VAL A 220 -13.09 -11.91 65.74
CA VAL A 220 -13.80 -12.21 66.99
C VAL A 220 -12.82 -12.35 68.15
N ALA A 221 -11.72 -13.07 67.98
CA ALA A 221 -10.69 -13.21 69.01
C ALA A 221 -10.02 -11.86 69.34
N PHE A 222 -9.80 -11.00 68.34
CA PHE A 222 -9.37 -9.61 68.56
C PHE A 222 -10.44 -8.81 69.32
N HIS A 223 -11.72 -9.10 69.09
CA HIS A 223 -12.83 -8.51 69.83
C HIS A 223 -12.83 -8.97 71.31
N GLU A 224 -12.73 -10.27 71.56
CA GLU A 224 -12.82 -10.89 72.88
C GLU A 224 -11.58 -10.65 73.75
N GLY A 225 -10.38 -10.55 73.16
CA GLY A 225 -9.11 -10.28 73.85
C GLY A 225 -8.97 -8.85 74.39
N PHE A 226 -10.05 -8.08 74.41
CA PHE A 226 -10.07 -6.66 74.74
C PHE A 226 -10.61 -6.45 76.17
N ILE A 227 -9.74 -6.00 77.06
CA ILE A 227 -10.09 -5.71 78.45
C ILE A 227 -9.67 -4.27 78.77
N LEU A 228 -10.64 -3.46 79.19
CA LEU A 228 -10.48 -2.08 79.66
C LEU A 228 -10.98 -2.05 81.11
N ASP A 229 -10.18 -1.53 82.03
CA ASP A 229 -10.61 -1.37 83.43
C ASP A 229 -11.54 -0.16 83.54
N PHE A 230 -12.84 -0.43 83.65
CA PHE A 230 -13.86 0.59 83.76
C PHE A 230 -13.92 1.25 85.14
N SER A 231 -13.23 0.72 86.16
CA SER A 231 -13.39 1.18 87.55
C SER A 231 -12.86 2.61 87.77
N GLU A 232 -11.72 2.97 87.19
CA GLU A 232 -11.15 4.32 87.25
C GLU A 232 -11.77 5.26 86.20
N LEU A 233 -12.14 4.73 85.04
CA LEU A 233 -12.79 5.50 83.97
C LEU A 233 -14.21 5.94 84.31
N ASP A 234 -15.00 5.09 84.96
CA ASP A 234 -16.36 5.44 85.41
C ASP A 234 -16.33 6.50 86.53
N LYS A 235 -15.22 6.63 87.28
CA LYS A 235 -15.00 7.73 88.24
C LYS A 235 -14.68 9.05 87.53
N LEU A 236 -13.76 9.04 86.55
CA LEU A 236 -13.41 10.23 85.76
C LEU A 236 -14.58 10.73 84.91
N ALA A 237 -15.41 9.82 84.40
CA ALA A 237 -16.60 10.13 83.62
C ALA A 237 -17.71 10.84 84.41
N GLN A 238 -17.63 10.88 85.74
CA GLN A 238 -18.54 11.72 86.54
C GLN A 238 -18.27 13.22 86.34
N PHE A 239 -17.05 13.57 85.93
CA PHE A 239 -16.57 14.94 85.82
C PHE A 239 -16.30 15.38 84.36
N ASP A 240 -16.28 14.44 83.40
CA ASP A 240 -16.19 14.71 81.96
C ASP A 240 -17.38 14.06 81.20
N PRO A 241 -18.37 14.85 80.75
CA PRO A 241 -19.54 14.35 80.02
C PRO A 241 -19.22 13.66 78.69
N LEU A 242 -18.13 14.08 78.02
CA LEU A 242 -17.69 13.53 76.74
C LEU A 242 -17.09 12.14 76.94
N LEU A 243 -16.26 11.97 77.98
CA LEU A 243 -15.75 10.68 78.42
C LEU A 243 -16.89 9.74 78.83
N LYS A 244 -17.91 10.25 79.54
CA LYS A 244 -19.12 9.48 79.90
C LYS A 244 -19.87 8.99 78.67
N GLN A 245 -20.07 9.84 77.68
CA GLN A 245 -20.72 9.47 76.44
C GLN A 245 -19.91 8.42 75.68
N TRP A 246 -18.59 8.61 75.54
CA TRP A 246 -17.70 7.66 74.87
C TRP A 246 -17.66 6.30 75.57
N LEU A 247 -17.70 6.26 76.90
CA LEU A 247 -17.80 5.00 77.65
C LEU A 247 -19.15 4.30 77.42
N ILE A 248 -20.26 5.05 77.35
CA ILE A 248 -21.59 4.50 77.02
C ILE A 248 -21.59 3.96 75.58
N GLU A 249 -21.04 4.72 74.63
CA GLU A 249 -20.92 4.30 73.24
C GLU A 249 -20.04 3.07 73.08
N LEU A 250 -18.92 2.99 73.81
CA LEU A 250 -18.05 1.82 73.83
C LEU A 250 -18.77 0.60 74.42
N LYS A 251 -19.49 0.77 75.54
CA LYS A 251 -20.32 -0.29 76.17
C LYS A 251 -21.40 -0.77 75.20
N LYS A 252 -22.08 0.14 74.49
CA LYS A 252 -23.10 -0.17 73.47
C LYS A 252 -22.50 -0.87 72.24
N LEU A 253 -21.34 -0.42 71.78
CA LEU A 253 -20.65 -0.98 70.62
C LEU A 253 -20.12 -2.38 70.91
N ASN A 254 -19.60 -2.63 72.12
CA ASN A 254 -19.24 -3.97 72.60
C ASN A 254 -20.46 -4.88 72.69
N HIS A 255 -21.57 -4.40 73.25
CA HIS A 255 -22.81 -5.18 73.33
C HIS A 255 -23.35 -5.57 71.94
N ASN A 256 -23.42 -4.59 71.02
CA ASN A 256 -23.89 -4.82 69.65
C ASN A 256 -22.96 -5.76 68.87
N SER A 257 -21.64 -5.62 69.06
CA SER A 257 -20.65 -6.51 68.47
C SER A 257 -20.82 -7.94 68.98
N ASN A 258 -21.02 -8.13 70.29
CA ASN A 258 -21.27 -9.46 70.87
C ASN A 258 -22.58 -10.08 70.37
N LEU A 259 -23.65 -9.30 70.24
CA LEU A 259 -24.91 -9.76 69.63
C LEU A 259 -24.72 -10.16 68.17
N PHE A 260 -23.94 -9.38 67.41
CA PHE A 260 -23.62 -9.69 66.02
C PHE A 260 -22.80 -10.97 65.89
N ILE A 261 -21.78 -11.15 66.72
CA ILE A 261 -20.96 -12.36 66.79
C ILE A 261 -21.84 -13.58 67.13
N ALA A 262 -22.75 -13.44 68.10
CA ALA A 262 -23.70 -14.48 68.45
C ALA A 262 -24.65 -14.82 67.28
N GLY A 263 -25.12 -13.80 66.55
CA GLY A 263 -25.97 -13.96 65.37
C GLY A 263 -25.27 -14.63 64.17
N MET A 264 -23.94 -14.53 64.07
CA MET A 264 -23.14 -15.19 63.03
C MET A 264 -22.76 -16.64 63.36
N ARG A 265 -22.98 -17.09 64.61
CA ARG A 265 -22.66 -18.45 65.05
C ARG A 265 -23.31 -19.56 64.18
N PRO A 266 -24.57 -19.45 63.71
CA PRO A 266 -25.18 -20.42 62.78
C PRO A 266 -24.50 -20.47 61.40
N VAL A 267 -23.94 -19.35 60.92
CA VAL A 267 -23.25 -19.28 59.62
C VAL A 267 -21.85 -19.89 59.74
N LEU A 268 -21.18 -19.69 60.88
CA LEU A 268 -19.90 -20.33 61.21
C LEU A 268 -20.05 -21.85 61.35
N SER A 269 -21.15 -22.33 61.93
CA SER A 269 -21.43 -23.77 62.10
C SER A 269 -22.08 -24.45 60.88
N SER A 270 -22.40 -23.71 59.82
CA SER A 270 -22.97 -24.29 58.59
C SER A 270 -21.94 -25.14 57.83
N PHE A 271 -22.33 -26.36 57.44
CA PHE A 271 -21.56 -27.27 56.59
C PHE A 271 -21.81 -27.07 55.08
N ARG A 272 -22.73 -26.16 54.70
CA ARG A 272 -23.06 -25.90 53.29
C ARG A 272 -22.05 -24.94 52.66
N THR A 273 -21.68 -25.20 51.42
CA THR A 273 -20.81 -24.35 50.61
C THR A 273 -21.64 -23.58 49.59
N SER A 274 -21.80 -22.26 49.74
CA SER A 274 -22.51 -21.44 48.76
C SER A 274 -21.94 -20.03 48.67
N ILE A 275 -22.10 -19.40 47.51
CA ILE A 275 -21.71 -18.01 47.29
C ILE A 275 -22.42 -17.09 48.29
N ALA A 276 -23.68 -17.39 48.63
CA ALA A 276 -24.42 -16.64 49.65
C ALA A 276 -23.76 -16.69 51.04
N ILE A 277 -23.15 -17.82 51.44
CA ILE A 277 -22.40 -17.92 52.71
C ILE A 277 -21.07 -17.18 52.62
N GLN A 278 -20.39 -17.24 51.47
CA GLN A 278 -19.18 -16.43 51.23
C GLN A 278 -19.49 -14.94 51.35
N ASP A 279 -20.57 -14.47 50.74
CA ASP A 279 -20.97 -13.05 50.77
C ASP A 279 -21.37 -12.62 52.20
N GLN A 280 -22.15 -13.45 52.91
CA GLN A 280 -22.47 -13.21 54.32
C GLN A 280 -21.23 -13.15 55.21
N LEU A 281 -20.21 -14.00 54.98
CA LEU A 281 -18.96 -13.96 55.74
C LEU A 281 -18.09 -12.77 55.37
N ASN A 282 -18.02 -12.39 54.09
CA ASN A 282 -17.27 -11.20 53.66
C ASN A 282 -17.87 -9.92 54.25
N GLU A 283 -19.20 -9.78 54.16
CA GLU A 283 -19.93 -8.66 54.76
C GLU A 283 -19.73 -8.66 56.29
N ALA A 284 -19.80 -9.83 56.93
CA ALA A 284 -19.57 -9.94 58.35
C ALA A 284 -18.14 -9.60 58.77
N ILE A 285 -17.12 -10.01 58.02
CA ILE A 285 -15.72 -9.66 58.29
C ILE A 285 -15.51 -8.16 58.15
N LEU A 286 -16.03 -7.54 57.08
CA LEU A 286 -15.94 -6.10 56.88
C LEU A 286 -16.62 -5.37 58.04
N LYS A 287 -17.85 -5.77 58.38
CA LYS A 287 -18.59 -5.20 59.51
C LYS A 287 -17.84 -5.39 60.83
N MET A 288 -17.20 -6.53 61.06
CA MET A 288 -16.45 -6.80 62.28
C MET A 288 -15.12 -6.04 62.31
N MET A 289 -14.46 -5.85 61.17
CA MET A 289 -13.28 -4.99 61.04
C MET A 289 -13.63 -3.52 61.30
N ASP A 290 -14.74 -3.04 60.76
CA ASP A 290 -15.23 -1.67 60.99
C ASP A 290 -15.61 -1.47 62.46
N LEU A 291 -16.31 -2.43 63.06
CA LEU A 291 -16.64 -2.41 64.49
C LEU A 291 -15.37 -2.42 65.35
N ASN A 292 -14.38 -3.27 65.03
CA ASN A 292 -13.12 -3.34 65.76
C ASN A 292 -12.27 -2.06 65.59
N SER A 293 -12.26 -1.47 64.40
CA SER A 293 -11.57 -0.21 64.10
C SER A 293 -12.23 0.97 64.82
N ALA A 294 -13.55 1.08 64.76
CA ALA A 294 -14.32 2.08 65.49
C ALA A 294 -14.11 1.94 67.01
N ARG A 295 -14.08 0.70 67.52
CA ARG A 295 -13.81 0.39 68.92
C ARG A 295 -12.40 0.80 69.34
N GLU A 296 -11.38 0.45 68.56
CA GLU A 296 -9.98 0.77 68.90
C GLU A 296 -9.72 2.27 68.80
N LYS A 297 -10.33 2.97 67.82
CA LYS A 297 -10.27 4.42 67.74
C LYS A 297 -10.92 5.07 68.96
N LEU A 298 -12.13 4.62 69.34
CA LEU A 298 -12.82 5.13 70.52
C LEU A 298 -12.02 4.85 71.80
N ARG A 299 -11.39 3.68 71.91
CA ARG A 299 -10.49 3.33 73.01
C ARG A 299 -9.27 4.23 73.08
N ALA A 300 -8.56 4.42 71.96
CA ALA A 300 -7.39 5.29 71.91
C ALA A 300 -7.77 6.70 72.36
N ASN A 301 -8.91 7.22 71.89
CA ASN A 301 -9.45 8.50 72.32
C ASN A 301 -9.79 8.51 73.83
N ILE A 302 -10.41 7.46 74.37
CA ILE A 302 -10.73 7.34 75.80
C ILE A 302 -9.45 7.32 76.64
N LEU A 303 -8.42 6.58 76.22
CA LEU A 303 -7.14 6.47 76.95
C LEU A 303 -6.31 7.75 76.87
N GLU A 304 -6.27 8.39 75.71
CA GLU A 304 -5.63 9.70 75.54
C GLU A 304 -6.34 10.77 76.36
N ARG A 305 -7.68 10.78 76.33
CA ARG A 305 -8.50 11.69 77.14
C ARG A 305 -8.34 11.41 78.64
N GLN A 306 -8.24 10.15 79.05
CA GLN A 306 -7.93 9.75 80.43
C GLN A 306 -6.56 10.29 80.84
N ALA A 307 -5.52 10.07 80.04
CA ALA A 307 -4.17 10.55 80.32
C ALA A 307 -4.11 12.08 80.42
N PHE A 308 -4.90 12.79 79.60
CA PHE A 308 -5.00 14.24 79.64
C PHE A 308 -5.73 14.74 80.91
N LEU A 309 -6.86 14.14 81.28
CA LEU A 309 -7.68 14.61 82.42
C LEU A 309 -7.07 14.22 83.78
N GLN A 310 -6.38 13.10 83.88
CA GLN A 310 -5.92 12.55 85.15
C GLN A 310 -4.74 13.36 85.73
N PRO A 311 -4.84 13.85 86.98
CA PRO A 311 -3.72 14.52 87.64
C PRO A 311 -2.60 13.52 87.97
N THR A 312 -1.35 13.87 87.67
CA THR A 312 -0.18 13.00 87.84
C THR A 312 0.41 13.06 89.25
N ALA A 313 0.25 14.20 89.94
CA ALA A 313 0.68 14.41 91.30
C ALA A 313 -0.13 13.58 92.31
N SER A 314 0.55 13.03 93.31
CA SER A 314 -0.05 12.27 94.41
C SER A 314 -0.13 13.07 95.72
N ASP A 315 0.50 14.24 95.77
CA ASP A 315 0.60 15.15 96.91
C ASP A 315 -0.12 16.50 96.68
N SER A 316 -0.53 17.15 97.76
CA SER A 316 -1.28 18.41 97.71
C SER A 316 -0.51 19.59 97.11
N ALA A 317 0.83 19.61 97.22
CA ALA A 317 1.66 20.64 96.61
C ALA A 317 1.74 20.47 95.08
N GLY A 318 1.97 19.24 94.60
CA GLY A 318 1.92 18.92 93.17
C GLY A 318 0.55 19.18 92.53
N LEU A 319 -0.56 18.87 93.23
CA LEU A 319 -1.91 19.16 92.74
C LEU A 319 -2.18 20.66 92.59
N ARG A 320 -1.67 21.51 93.50
CA ARG A 320 -1.81 22.98 93.39
C ARG A 320 -1.00 23.56 92.23
N GLU A 321 0.15 22.97 91.89
CA GLU A 321 0.93 23.34 90.71
C GLU A 321 0.21 22.95 89.42
N GLU A 322 -0.28 21.71 89.34
CA GLU A 322 -1.05 21.23 88.18
C GLU A 322 -2.34 22.04 87.97
N LEU A 323 -3.01 22.45 89.04
CA LEU A 323 -4.17 23.35 88.95
C LEU A 323 -3.79 24.73 88.41
N ARG A 324 -2.62 25.27 88.78
CA ARG A 324 -2.14 26.55 88.23
C ARG A 324 -1.84 26.42 86.74
N SER A 325 -1.19 25.33 86.33
CA SER A 325 -0.94 25.05 84.90
C SER A 325 -2.25 24.91 84.12
N ALA A 326 -3.20 24.13 84.63
CA ALA A 326 -4.50 23.93 83.97
C ALA A 326 -5.28 25.24 83.81
N LYS A 327 -5.25 26.14 84.82
CA LYS A 327 -5.83 27.49 84.74
C LYS A 327 -5.16 28.34 83.66
N ALA A 328 -3.82 28.35 83.62
CA ALA A 328 -3.06 29.11 82.62
C ALA A 328 -3.32 28.59 81.19
N GLU A 329 -3.37 27.27 81.01
CA GLU A 329 -3.71 26.63 79.74
C GLU A 329 -5.13 26.95 79.29
N THR A 330 -6.10 26.93 80.21
CA THR A 330 -7.49 27.31 79.92
C THR A 330 -7.58 28.77 79.53
N GLN A 331 -6.89 29.65 80.26
CA GLN A 331 -6.84 31.08 79.97
C GLN A 331 -6.28 31.34 78.56
N ASN A 332 -5.17 30.70 78.20
CA ASN A 332 -4.56 30.83 76.87
C ASN A 332 -5.48 30.29 75.75
N ALA A 333 -6.12 29.13 75.97
CA ALA A 333 -7.04 28.56 74.99
C ALA A 333 -8.30 29.43 74.80
N LEU A 334 -8.81 30.01 75.89
CA LEU A 334 -9.96 30.90 75.87
C LEU A 334 -9.61 32.24 75.21
N GLU A 335 -8.44 32.81 75.51
CA GLU A 335 -7.92 33.99 74.82
C GLU A 335 -7.81 33.74 73.32
N HIS A 336 -7.20 32.63 72.91
CA HIS A 336 -7.04 32.28 71.50
C HIS A 336 -8.39 32.18 70.78
N PHE A 337 -9.35 31.47 71.36
CA PHE A 337 -10.71 31.35 70.82
C PHE A 337 -11.39 32.72 70.69
N LEU A 338 -11.38 33.53 71.75
CA LEU A 338 -12.03 34.84 71.78
C LEU A 338 -11.39 35.84 70.81
N MET A 339 -10.07 35.80 70.67
CA MET A 339 -9.32 36.62 69.71
C MET A 339 -9.61 36.25 68.27
N ILE A 340 -9.93 34.99 67.96
CA ILE A 340 -10.40 34.63 66.62
C ILE A 340 -11.86 35.04 66.46
N LEU A 341 -12.71 34.78 67.45
CA LEU A 341 -14.13 35.14 67.43
C LEU A 341 -14.37 36.63 67.18
N SER A 342 -13.59 37.51 67.81
CA SER A 342 -13.68 38.98 67.63
C SER A 342 -13.44 39.41 66.18
N THR A 343 -12.67 38.65 65.41
CA THR A 343 -12.42 38.94 63.99
C THR A 343 -13.52 38.45 63.06
N ILE A 344 -14.41 37.57 63.53
CA ILE A 344 -15.51 37.01 62.74
C ILE A 344 -16.70 37.98 62.77
N HIS A 345 -17.08 38.48 61.59
CA HIS A 345 -18.24 39.37 61.40
C HIS A 345 -19.27 38.63 60.54
N LEU A 346 -20.38 38.17 61.15
CA LEU A 346 -21.45 37.44 60.45
C LEU A 346 -22.63 38.38 60.17
N GLU A 347 -22.41 39.39 59.33
CA GLU A 347 -23.44 40.36 58.95
C GLU A 347 -24.20 39.89 57.71
N GLY A 348 -25.41 39.34 57.89
CA GLY A 348 -26.28 38.99 56.76
C GLY A 348 -27.29 37.88 57.07
N LYS A 349 -28.52 38.25 57.46
CA LYS A 349 -29.59 37.28 57.80
C LYS A 349 -30.23 36.58 56.59
N THR A 350 -29.73 36.83 55.38
CA THR A 350 -30.26 36.23 54.14
C THR A 350 -29.40 35.10 53.59
N ASP A 351 -28.12 35.02 53.96
CA ASP A 351 -27.22 33.94 53.52
C ASP A 351 -27.37 32.72 54.47
N GLN A 352 -27.75 31.58 53.90
CA GLN A 352 -27.96 30.33 54.64
C GLN A 352 -26.67 29.80 55.28
N ASP A 353 -25.52 30.03 54.66
CA ASP A 353 -24.23 29.57 55.17
C ASP A 353 -23.81 30.40 56.40
N LEU A 354 -24.04 31.72 56.36
CA LEU A 354 -23.80 32.63 57.50
C LEU A 354 -24.70 32.27 58.68
N LEU A 355 -25.99 32.04 58.44
CA LEU A 355 -26.94 31.62 59.47
C LEU A 355 -26.55 30.28 60.13
N PHE A 356 -25.99 29.35 59.36
CA PHE A 356 -25.47 28.09 59.89
C PHE A 356 -24.30 28.33 60.86
N PHE A 357 -23.32 29.17 60.49
CA PHE A 357 -22.19 29.48 61.36
C PHE A 357 -22.60 30.27 62.61
N THR A 358 -23.52 31.23 62.49
CA THR A 358 -24.05 31.98 63.64
C THR A 358 -24.69 31.05 64.66
N LYS A 359 -25.53 30.10 64.22
CA LYS A 359 -26.15 29.10 65.11
C LYS A 359 -25.11 28.21 65.78
N LYS A 360 -24.16 27.68 65.01
CA LYS A 360 -23.10 26.79 65.52
C LYS A 360 -22.21 27.49 66.56
N LEU A 361 -21.83 28.75 66.31
CA LEU A 361 -21.05 29.55 67.27
C LEU A 361 -21.87 29.90 68.51
N ALA A 362 -23.16 30.25 68.36
CA ALA A 362 -24.02 30.57 69.50
C ALA A 362 -24.30 29.35 70.39
N GLU A 363 -24.46 28.16 69.81
CA GLU A 363 -24.55 26.89 70.56
C GLU A 363 -23.27 26.58 71.31
N PHE A 364 -22.12 26.74 70.66
CA PHE A 364 -20.82 26.50 71.29
C PHE A 364 -20.49 27.51 72.40
N ILE A 365 -20.84 28.79 72.23
CA ILE A 365 -20.75 29.80 73.30
C ILE A 365 -21.60 29.40 74.49
N LYS A 366 -22.84 28.93 74.28
CA LYS A 366 -23.68 28.43 75.39
C LYS A 366 -23.02 27.26 76.11
N GLU A 367 -22.42 26.33 75.37
CA GLU A 367 -21.70 25.18 75.94
C GLU A 367 -20.52 25.62 76.82
N ILE A 368 -19.63 26.47 76.30
CA ILE A 368 -18.48 27.01 77.06
C ILE A 368 -18.95 27.77 78.31
N MET A 369 -20.04 28.51 78.22
CA MET A 369 -20.54 29.31 79.35
C MET A 369 -21.14 28.43 80.45
N VAL A 370 -21.81 27.34 80.08
CA VAL A 370 -22.26 26.30 81.04
C VAL A 370 -21.06 25.67 81.72
N ASP A 371 -20.02 25.31 80.95
CA ASP A 371 -18.80 24.74 81.51
C ASP A 371 -18.16 25.73 82.49
N LEU A 372 -17.98 27.00 82.13
CA LEU A 372 -17.43 28.07 82.98
C LEU A 372 -18.21 28.29 84.28
N GLN A 373 -19.52 28.01 84.29
CA GLN A 373 -20.41 28.16 85.45
C GLN A 373 -20.47 26.92 86.36
N ALA A 374 -19.69 25.87 86.08
CA ALA A 374 -19.65 24.66 86.93
C ALA A 374 -19.28 25.00 88.38
N GLU A 375 -20.06 24.48 89.33
CA GLU A 375 -19.93 24.78 90.77
C GLU A 375 -18.52 24.49 91.29
N GLU A 376 -17.85 23.50 90.72
CA GLU A 376 -16.53 23.04 91.14
C GLU A 376 -15.40 24.01 90.79
N MET A 377 -15.55 24.89 89.77
CA MET A 377 -14.47 25.76 89.30
C MET A 377 -14.28 27.05 90.10
N HIS A 378 -15.25 27.42 90.94
CA HIS A 378 -15.23 28.61 91.79
C HIS A 378 -14.92 29.92 91.02
N LEU A 379 -15.50 30.08 89.82
CA LEU A 379 -15.36 31.30 89.00
C LEU A 379 -16.53 32.28 89.26
N PRO A 380 -16.32 33.60 89.05
CA PRO A 380 -17.35 34.61 89.28
C PRO A 380 -18.52 34.51 88.27
N THR A 381 -19.65 33.94 88.68
CA THR A 381 -20.84 33.70 87.83
C THR A 381 -21.38 34.96 87.16
N GLN A 382 -21.34 36.11 87.84
CA GLN A 382 -21.82 37.39 87.30
C GLN A 382 -20.96 37.89 86.14
N VAL A 383 -19.64 37.69 86.20
CA VAL A 383 -18.69 38.08 85.14
C VAL A 383 -18.91 37.21 83.90
N ILE A 384 -19.11 35.91 84.10
CA ILE A 384 -19.40 34.94 83.02
C ILE A 384 -20.70 35.29 82.29
N GLU A 385 -21.78 35.58 83.03
CA GLU A 385 -23.08 35.89 82.41
C GLU A 385 -23.06 37.24 81.66
N ASN A 386 -22.39 38.25 82.21
CA ASN A 386 -22.22 39.53 81.53
C ASN A 386 -21.44 39.38 80.21
N PHE A 387 -20.40 38.55 80.21
CA PHE A 387 -19.59 38.31 79.01
C PHE A 387 -20.31 37.42 77.98
N ARG A 388 -21.07 36.41 78.42
CA ARG A 388 -21.98 35.63 77.55
C ARG A 388 -22.88 36.55 76.73
N ILE A 389 -23.46 37.56 77.38
CA ILE A 389 -24.31 38.56 76.72
C ILE A 389 -23.53 39.35 75.67
N GLN A 390 -22.29 39.75 75.95
CA GLN A 390 -21.43 40.46 74.99
C GLN A 390 -21.08 39.58 73.78
N LEU A 391 -20.74 38.31 73.98
CA LEU A 391 -20.42 37.38 72.89
C LEU A 391 -21.62 37.11 71.97
N LEU A 392 -22.82 36.95 72.54
CA LEU A 392 -24.04 36.79 71.73
C LEU A 392 -24.41 38.06 70.97
N ARG A 393 -24.16 39.25 71.55
CA ARG A 393 -24.35 40.53 70.87
C ARG A 393 -23.36 40.74 69.72
N HIS A 394 -22.11 40.31 69.87
CA HIS A 394 -21.10 40.30 68.79
C HIS A 394 -21.57 39.47 67.59
N LEU A 395 -22.27 38.35 67.84
CA LEU A 395 -22.87 37.51 66.80
C LEU A 395 -24.23 37.99 66.28
N GLY A 396 -24.80 39.07 66.84
CA GLY A 396 -26.13 39.58 66.46
C GLY A 396 -27.31 38.70 66.92
N GLU A 397 -27.08 37.82 67.89
CA GLU A 397 -28.06 36.91 68.50
C GLU A 397 -28.69 37.52 69.76
N PRO A 398 -29.95 37.18 70.10
CA PRO A 398 -30.62 37.71 71.28
C PRO A 398 -30.00 37.14 72.57
N ALA A 399 -29.62 38.03 73.49
CA ALA A 399 -29.02 37.66 74.78
C ALA A 399 -29.97 36.87 75.70
N HIS A 400 -31.29 37.12 75.58
CA HIS A 400 -32.34 36.44 76.30
C HIS A 400 -33.48 36.00 75.37
N TRP A 401 -34.21 34.94 75.73
CA TRP A 401 -35.33 34.42 74.94
C TRP A 401 -36.50 35.42 74.79
N TYR A 402 -36.57 36.44 75.65
CA TYR A 402 -37.61 37.47 75.68
C TYR A 402 -37.20 38.81 75.03
N THR A 403 -36.03 38.90 74.38
CA THR A 403 -35.58 40.14 73.72
C THR A 403 -36.29 40.32 72.36
N LEU A 404 -37.30 41.21 72.31
CA LEU A 404 -38.17 41.43 71.13
C LEU A 404 -37.60 42.39 70.06
N ASN A 405 -36.61 43.21 70.41
CA ASN A 405 -35.98 44.17 69.48
C ASN A 405 -34.69 43.59 68.87
N LYS A 406 -34.34 44.02 67.64
CA LYS A 406 -33.05 43.67 67.01
C LYS A 406 -31.90 44.03 67.97
N PRO A 407 -31.06 43.08 68.40
CA PRO A 407 -29.93 43.39 69.26
C PRO A 407 -28.96 44.32 68.52
N THR A 408 -28.49 45.37 69.19
CA THR A 408 -27.39 46.21 68.70
C THR A 408 -26.13 45.35 68.65
N ILE A 409 -25.53 45.21 67.46
CA ILE A 409 -24.25 44.52 67.29
C ILE A 409 -23.19 45.38 67.95
N ASN A 410 -22.57 44.86 69.00
CA ASN A 410 -21.42 45.47 69.64
C ASN A 410 -20.22 44.59 69.33
N ALA A 411 -19.22 45.12 68.64
CA ALA A 411 -18.00 44.38 68.35
C ALA A 411 -17.28 44.02 69.67
N LEU A 412 -16.84 42.76 69.77
CA LEU A 412 -15.99 42.30 70.85
C LEU A 412 -14.58 42.82 70.61
N ASP A 413 -14.10 43.75 71.44
CA ASP A 413 -12.75 44.30 71.32
C ASP A 413 -11.75 43.60 72.25
N ARG A 414 -10.46 43.81 71.96
CA ARG A 414 -9.37 43.21 72.74
C ARG A 414 -9.40 43.66 74.21
N ILE A 415 -9.82 44.90 74.47
CA ILE A 415 -9.89 45.46 75.82
C ILE A 415 -10.94 44.72 76.64
N ALA A 416 -12.12 44.42 76.08
CA ALA A 416 -13.15 43.64 76.74
C ALA A 416 -12.72 42.18 76.99
N ILE A 417 -12.00 41.56 76.05
CA ILE A 417 -11.45 40.21 76.23
C ILE A 417 -10.41 40.20 77.36
N ASP A 418 -9.45 41.12 77.34
CA ASP A 418 -8.40 41.20 78.36
C ASP A 418 -8.99 41.51 79.75
N SER A 419 -9.99 42.40 79.84
CA SER A 419 -10.70 42.69 81.09
C SER A 419 -11.42 41.46 81.62
N PHE A 420 -12.14 40.75 80.75
CA PHE A 420 -12.86 39.53 81.12
C PHE A 420 -11.92 38.44 81.62
N LEU A 421 -10.83 38.15 80.91
CA LEU A 421 -9.87 37.12 81.31
C LEU A 421 -9.19 37.47 82.64
N ASN A 422 -8.83 38.74 82.85
CA ASN A 422 -8.25 39.20 84.10
C ASN A 422 -9.23 39.14 85.27
N GLU A 423 -10.50 39.52 85.07
CA GLU A 423 -11.55 39.42 86.10
C GLU A 423 -11.94 37.97 86.41
N LEU A 424 -11.94 37.09 85.40
CA LEU A 424 -12.32 35.69 85.54
C LEU A 424 -11.28 34.89 86.34
N PHE A 425 -9.98 35.15 86.13
CA PHE A 425 -8.87 34.40 86.76
C PHE A 425 -8.16 35.15 87.91
N ALA A 426 -8.65 36.32 88.33
CA ALA A 426 -8.10 37.06 89.47
C ALA A 426 -8.16 36.24 90.78
N SER A 427 -7.04 36.18 91.50
CA SER A 427 -6.98 35.64 92.87
C SER A 427 -7.73 36.60 93.83
N PRO A 428 -8.42 36.12 94.89
CA PRO A 428 -9.14 37.00 95.81
C PRO A 428 -8.14 37.82 96.64
N VAL A 429 -7.68 38.94 96.08
CA VAL A 429 -6.95 39.97 96.78
C VAL A 429 -7.99 40.79 97.53
N ALA A 430 -7.80 40.88 98.85
CA ALA A 430 -8.66 41.62 99.77
C ALA A 430 -9.06 42.99 99.20
N SER A 431 -10.30 43.11 98.71
CA SER A 431 -10.91 44.39 98.43
C SER A 431 -11.36 45.00 99.76
N THR A 432 -10.50 45.86 100.30
CA THR A 432 -10.87 46.85 101.31
C THR A 432 -11.95 47.81 100.78
N SER A 433 -12.84 48.22 101.69
CA SER A 433 -14.01 49.10 101.51
C SER A 433 -15.24 48.36 100.93
N GLU A 434 -16.41 48.27 101.54
CA GLU A 434 -17.06 49.04 102.61
C GLU A 434 -18.23 48.23 103.23
N LYS A 435 -18.48 48.45 104.53
CA LYS A 435 -19.76 48.27 105.28
C LYS A 435 -20.21 46.85 105.72
N ALA A 436 -19.69 46.49 106.90
CA ALA A 436 -20.44 46.20 108.13
C ALA A 436 -21.80 45.47 108.06
N LEU A 437 -21.79 44.19 108.47
CA LEU A 437 -22.68 43.56 109.47
C LEU A 437 -22.57 42.04 109.32
N PHE A 438 -21.71 41.36 110.10
CA PHE A 438 -21.82 39.94 110.53
C PHE A 438 -20.53 39.53 111.25
N LYS A 439 -20.20 40.20 112.38
CA LYS A 439 -19.05 39.85 113.23
C LYS A 439 -19.26 38.60 114.12
N GLY A 440 -20.34 37.84 113.91
CA GLY A 440 -20.64 36.60 114.65
C GLY A 440 -20.24 35.30 113.94
N ALA A 441 -20.12 35.29 112.61
CA ALA A 441 -19.89 34.06 111.83
C ALA A 441 -18.40 33.79 111.53
N GLN A 442 -17.53 34.80 111.65
CA GLN A 442 -16.11 34.69 111.28
C GLN A 442 -15.26 33.85 112.25
N LYS A 443 -15.68 33.69 113.52
CA LYS A 443 -15.05 32.78 114.50
C LYS A 443 -15.50 31.32 114.34
N PHE A 444 -16.62 31.08 113.67
CA PHE A 444 -17.14 29.73 113.40
C PHE A 444 -16.56 29.17 112.09
N ILE A 445 -16.32 30.01 111.08
CA ILE A 445 -15.70 29.61 109.80
C ILE A 445 -14.18 29.43 109.93
N SER A 446 -13.49 30.23 110.75
CA SER A 446 -12.05 30.04 111.01
C SER A 446 -11.75 28.84 111.94
N GLY A 447 -12.70 28.43 112.78
CA GLY A 447 -12.61 27.22 113.60
C GLY A 447 -12.97 25.92 112.87
N LEU A 448 -13.71 26.00 111.74
CA LEU A 448 -14.04 24.83 110.90
C LEU A 448 -12.95 24.48 109.88
N LEU A 449 -11.97 25.36 109.65
CA LEU A 449 -10.87 25.17 108.69
C LEU A 449 -9.59 24.61 109.34
N GLN A 450 -9.61 24.24 110.63
CA GLN A 450 -8.43 23.69 111.32
C GLN A 450 -8.69 22.40 112.12
N ALA A 451 -9.75 21.66 111.83
CA ALA A 451 -9.94 20.32 112.39
C ALA A 451 -10.36 19.32 111.31
N THR A 452 -9.48 18.33 111.10
CA THR A 452 -9.69 17.03 110.42
C THR A 452 -10.06 17.05 108.93
N SER A 453 -9.08 16.70 108.08
CA SER A 453 -9.16 15.79 106.90
C SER A 453 -8.30 16.29 105.73
N SER A 454 -7.10 15.71 105.57
CA SER A 454 -6.27 15.89 104.36
C SER A 454 -6.89 15.27 103.10
N GLU A 455 -7.96 14.47 103.23
CA GLU A 455 -8.61 13.80 102.10
C GLU A 455 -9.64 14.66 101.35
N ASN A 456 -10.21 15.71 101.97
CA ASN A 456 -11.24 16.54 101.32
C ASN A 456 -10.68 17.64 100.39
N ASP A 457 -9.48 18.16 100.67
CA ASP A 457 -8.87 19.25 99.89
C ASP A 457 -8.26 18.74 98.56
N ASP A 458 -7.64 17.55 98.60
CA ASP A 458 -7.03 16.92 97.41
C ASP A 458 -8.08 16.44 96.40
N ALA A 459 -9.22 15.91 96.89
CA ALA A 459 -10.33 15.50 96.03
C ALA A 459 -10.96 16.69 95.28
N LEU A 460 -11.06 17.84 95.94
CA LEU A 460 -11.54 19.08 95.34
C LEU A 460 -10.56 19.62 94.28
N LEU A 461 -9.25 19.65 94.59
CA LEU A 461 -8.21 20.08 93.65
C LEU A 461 -8.18 19.22 92.38
N ARG A 462 -8.31 17.89 92.51
CA ARG A 462 -8.38 16.97 91.36
C ARG A 462 -9.59 17.24 90.47
N LYS A 463 -10.77 17.50 91.06
CA LYS A 463 -11.97 17.87 90.30
C LYS A 463 -11.75 19.17 89.51
N GLN A 464 -11.18 20.19 90.16
CA GLN A 464 -10.90 21.47 89.51
C GLN A 464 -9.95 21.33 88.31
N ILE A 465 -8.86 20.55 88.45
CA ILE A 465 -7.92 20.28 87.34
C ILE A 465 -8.66 19.63 86.15
N ILE A 466 -9.52 18.64 86.41
CA ILE A 466 -10.29 17.94 85.38
C ILE A 466 -11.22 18.92 84.63
N HIS A 467 -11.94 19.80 85.33
CA HIS A 467 -12.83 20.78 84.69
C HIS A 467 -12.07 21.80 83.82
N PHE A 468 -10.95 22.34 84.30
CA PHE A 468 -10.12 23.27 83.52
C PHE A 468 -9.51 22.60 82.28
N ARG A 469 -8.95 21.39 82.43
CA ARG A 469 -8.42 20.63 81.29
C ARG A 469 -9.53 20.30 80.29
N ASN A 470 -10.71 19.89 80.75
CA ASN A 470 -11.84 19.59 79.87
C ASN A 470 -12.21 20.80 79.00
N LEU A 471 -12.39 21.96 79.61
CA LEU A 471 -12.69 23.22 78.93
C LEU A 471 -11.59 23.62 77.93
N THR A 472 -10.32 23.52 78.32
CA THR A 472 -9.16 23.74 77.42
C THR A 472 -9.25 22.84 76.18
N GLY A 473 -9.60 21.57 76.38
CA GLY A 473 -9.81 20.61 75.30
C GLY A 473 -10.92 21.05 74.34
N LYS A 474 -12.09 21.45 74.84
CA LYS A 474 -13.21 21.91 73.99
C LYS A 474 -12.83 23.14 73.16
N LEU A 475 -12.18 24.12 73.78
CA LEU A 475 -11.75 25.37 73.13
C LEU A 475 -10.76 25.09 71.98
N ASN A 476 -9.80 24.19 72.19
CA ASN A 476 -8.78 23.88 71.18
C ASN A 476 -9.30 23.02 70.01
N HIS A 477 -10.35 22.22 70.21
CA HIS A 477 -10.90 21.34 69.17
C HIS A 477 -11.96 22.00 68.27
N PHE A 478 -12.45 23.19 68.63
CA PHE A 478 -13.48 23.86 67.85
C PHE A 478 -12.86 24.62 66.67
N ASP A 479 -13.30 24.32 65.44
CA ASP A 479 -12.74 24.84 64.17
C ASP A 479 -13.09 26.32 63.88
N ILE A 480 -12.86 27.22 64.84
CA ILE A 480 -13.19 28.64 64.69
C ILE A 480 -12.41 29.33 63.55
N LYS A 481 -11.19 28.86 63.26
CA LYS A 481 -10.37 29.36 62.15
C LYS A 481 -10.97 29.03 60.78
N ALA A 482 -11.54 27.83 60.62
CA ALA A 482 -12.18 27.45 59.35
C ALA A 482 -13.42 28.30 59.06
N ILE A 483 -14.15 28.70 60.11
CA ILE A 483 -15.29 29.63 59.98
C ILE A 483 -14.82 31.02 59.54
N LYS A 484 -13.72 31.52 60.11
CA LYS A 484 -13.11 32.80 59.71
C LYS A 484 -12.70 32.82 58.24
N ASP A 485 -12.03 31.76 57.78
CA ASP A 485 -11.45 31.71 56.43
C ASP A 485 -12.47 31.34 55.34
N PHE A 486 -13.70 30.96 55.71
CA PHE A 486 -14.73 30.47 54.81
C PHE A 486 -15.04 31.41 53.63
N HIS A 487 -15.21 32.72 53.88
CA HIS A 487 -15.57 33.67 52.83
C HIS A 487 -14.49 33.78 51.75
N ALA A 488 -13.22 33.87 52.15
CA ALA A 488 -12.10 33.94 51.22
C ALA A 488 -12.00 32.67 50.37
N LEU A 489 -12.19 31.50 50.99
CA LEU A 489 -12.16 30.21 50.29
C LEU A 489 -13.37 30.04 49.34
N LYS A 490 -14.56 30.51 49.73
CA LYS A 490 -15.77 30.52 48.89
C LYS A 490 -15.59 31.41 47.65
N GLU A 491 -14.97 32.58 47.78
CA GLU A 491 -14.65 33.45 46.63
C GLU A 491 -13.66 32.80 45.66
N ILE A 492 -12.63 32.13 46.18
CA ILE A 492 -11.66 31.38 45.35
C ILE A 492 -12.37 30.25 44.60
N GLN A 493 -13.24 29.49 45.27
CA GLN A 493 -14.00 28.40 44.68
C GLN A 493 -14.95 28.90 43.57
N LEU A 494 -15.65 30.01 43.78
CA LEU A 494 -16.52 30.62 42.77
C LEU A 494 -15.74 31.14 41.55
N THR A 495 -14.50 31.62 41.78
CA THR A 495 -13.61 32.06 40.69
C THR A 495 -13.13 30.87 39.87
N GLN A 496 -12.76 29.76 40.52
CA GLN A 496 -12.38 28.51 39.87
C GLN A 496 -13.56 27.89 39.11
N GLU A 497 -14.79 28.03 39.62
CA GLU A 497 -16.01 27.55 38.97
C GLU A 497 -16.22 28.17 37.59
N LYS A 498 -15.97 29.47 37.45
CA LYS A 498 -16.09 30.19 36.16
C LYS A 498 -15.04 29.76 35.13
N LYS A 499 -13.92 29.17 35.57
CA LYS A 499 -12.83 28.73 34.69
C LYS A 499 -13.19 27.47 33.90
N ILE A 500 -13.88 26.51 34.51
CA ILE A 500 -14.19 25.20 33.89
C ILE A 500 -15.07 25.35 32.63
N PRO A 501 -16.20 26.10 32.64
CA PRO A 501 -16.99 26.33 31.43
C PRO A 501 -16.22 27.04 30.31
N ARG A 502 -15.37 28.00 30.65
CA ARG A 502 -14.53 28.72 29.67
C ARG A 502 -13.54 27.77 28.99
N MET A 503 -12.85 26.93 29.77
CA MET A 503 -11.96 25.90 29.21
C MET A 503 -12.73 24.93 28.31
N PHE A 504 -13.96 24.58 28.67
CA PHE A 504 -14.83 23.76 27.84
C PHE A 504 -15.13 24.41 26.49
N GLU A 505 -15.59 25.66 26.48
CA GLU A 505 -15.91 26.36 25.24
C GLU A 505 -14.69 26.52 24.33
N GLU A 506 -13.52 26.85 24.90
CA GLU A 506 -12.28 27.05 24.15
C GLU A 506 -11.81 25.76 23.46
N ILE A 507 -11.74 24.65 24.20
CA ILE A 507 -11.28 23.36 23.65
C ILE A 507 -12.29 22.81 22.65
N ALA A 508 -13.60 22.91 22.93
CA ALA A 508 -14.64 22.48 22.00
C ALA A 508 -14.62 23.28 20.68
N SER A 509 -14.39 24.59 20.76
CA SER A 509 -14.20 25.46 19.58
C SER A 509 -12.98 25.02 18.75
N LYS A 510 -11.83 24.80 19.41
CA LYS A 510 -10.60 24.32 18.74
C LYS A 510 -10.81 22.97 18.06
N LEU A 511 -11.44 22.00 18.74
CA LEU A 511 -11.77 20.69 18.17
C LEU A 511 -12.67 20.79 16.94
N SER A 512 -13.72 21.62 17.03
CA SER A 512 -14.62 21.85 15.90
C SER A 512 -13.90 22.48 14.70
N SER A 513 -13.05 23.47 14.95
CA SER A 513 -12.30 24.15 13.88
C SER A 513 -11.33 23.21 13.15
N GLY A 514 -10.56 22.39 13.88
CA GLY A 514 -9.63 21.42 13.29
C GLY A 514 -10.36 20.36 12.47
N ARG A 515 -11.48 19.85 12.99
CA ARG A 515 -12.34 18.89 12.28
C ARG A 515 -12.91 19.48 10.99
N LEU A 516 -13.47 20.70 11.04
CA LEU A 516 -14.06 21.34 9.87
C LEU A 516 -13.03 21.60 8.77
N LEU A 517 -11.81 22.00 9.15
CA LEU A 517 -10.73 22.27 8.21
C LEU A 517 -10.27 20.98 7.51
N LEU A 518 -10.09 19.88 8.24
CA LEU A 518 -9.80 18.57 7.66
C LEU A 518 -10.95 18.07 6.78
N GLN A 519 -12.20 18.26 7.21
CA GLN A 519 -13.39 17.85 6.46
C GLN A 519 -13.52 18.61 5.13
N ALA A 520 -13.23 19.91 5.12
CA ALA A 520 -13.21 20.71 3.89
C ALA A 520 -12.20 20.16 2.86
N LYS A 521 -11.01 19.76 3.32
CA LYS A 521 -10.00 19.12 2.46
C LYS A 521 -10.45 17.75 1.94
N LEU A 522 -11.07 16.94 2.80
CA LEU A 522 -11.61 15.65 2.39
C LEU A 522 -12.75 15.77 1.36
N MET A 523 -13.54 16.86 1.37
CA MET A 523 -14.59 17.09 0.36
C MET A 523 -14.05 17.30 -1.06
N LEU A 524 -12.76 17.60 -1.21
CA LEU A 524 -12.10 17.66 -2.52
C LEU A 524 -11.97 16.27 -3.17
N PHE A 525 -12.11 15.21 -2.36
CA PHE A 525 -12.06 13.82 -2.78
C PHE A 525 -13.46 13.19 -2.76
N THR A 526 -13.79 12.39 -3.77
CA THR A 526 -15.04 11.60 -3.79
C THR A 526 -14.86 10.22 -3.17
N LYS A 527 -15.96 9.49 -2.99
CA LYS A 527 -15.94 8.09 -2.50
C LYS A 527 -15.01 7.17 -3.30
N GLN A 528 -14.81 7.41 -4.59
CA GLN A 528 -13.89 6.63 -5.43
C GLN A 528 -12.43 6.72 -4.97
N HIS A 529 -12.08 7.84 -4.32
CA HIS A 529 -10.76 8.11 -3.77
C HIS A 529 -10.59 7.56 -2.34
N GLY A 530 -11.60 6.91 -1.76
CA GLY A 530 -11.56 6.38 -0.39
C GLY A 530 -10.54 5.26 -0.16
N LYS A 531 -9.95 4.71 -1.24
CA LYS A 531 -8.84 3.75 -1.17
C LYS A 531 -7.47 4.41 -1.01
N ILE A 532 -7.36 5.73 -1.23
CA ILE A 532 -6.13 6.49 -1.07
C ILE A 532 -5.81 6.56 0.43
N GLU A 533 -4.56 6.23 0.80
CA GLU A 533 -4.16 6.08 2.19
C GLU A 533 -4.32 7.38 2.98
N GLU A 534 -3.98 8.52 2.39
CA GLU A 534 -4.12 9.85 2.99
C GLU A 534 -5.60 10.20 3.25
N VAL A 535 -6.49 9.86 2.31
CA VAL A 535 -7.94 10.09 2.45
C VAL A 535 -8.50 9.21 3.56
N LYS A 536 -8.08 7.94 3.61
CA LYS A 536 -8.49 7.00 4.67
C LYS A 536 -8.02 7.48 6.05
N LYS A 537 -6.75 7.85 6.19
CA LYS A 537 -6.20 8.42 7.43
C LYS A 537 -6.94 9.69 7.85
N GLY A 538 -7.29 10.56 6.90
CA GLY A 538 -8.11 11.75 7.17
C GLY A 538 -9.48 11.41 7.79
N PHE A 539 -10.18 10.39 7.27
CA PHE A 539 -11.44 9.94 7.88
C PHE A 539 -11.25 9.29 9.25
N GLU A 540 -10.16 8.54 9.45
CA GLU A 540 -9.79 7.98 10.77
C GLU A 540 -9.55 9.10 11.80
N ILE A 541 -8.83 10.15 11.42
CA ILE A 541 -8.59 11.34 12.27
C ILE A 541 -9.91 12.05 12.59
N ILE A 542 -10.84 12.18 11.64
CA ILE A 542 -12.19 12.72 11.92
C ILE A 542 -12.93 11.91 12.99
N ASN A 543 -12.81 10.57 12.97
CA ASN A 543 -13.39 9.74 14.02
C ASN A 543 -12.74 9.99 15.38
N SER A 544 -11.42 10.16 15.43
CA SER A 544 -10.71 10.55 16.65
C SER A 544 -11.16 11.91 17.19
N TYR A 545 -11.50 12.87 16.32
CA TYR A 545 -12.13 14.13 16.75
C TYR A 545 -13.49 13.91 17.42
N TYR A 546 -14.34 13.05 16.86
CA TYR A 546 -15.64 12.73 17.47
C TYR A 546 -15.49 12.02 18.82
N GLU A 547 -14.56 11.06 18.91
CA GLU A 547 -14.28 10.36 20.16
C GLU A 547 -13.79 11.32 21.26
N LEU A 548 -12.87 12.23 20.92
CA LEU A 548 -12.34 13.19 21.89
C LEU A 548 -13.40 14.24 22.30
N ASP A 549 -14.18 14.77 21.35
CA ASP A 549 -15.27 15.71 21.62
C ASP A 549 -16.36 15.08 22.51
N ASP A 550 -16.70 13.82 22.26
CA ASP A 550 -17.66 13.09 23.08
C ASP A 550 -17.13 12.79 24.49
N GLN A 551 -15.86 12.39 24.63
CA GLN A 551 -15.21 12.27 25.94
C GLN A 551 -15.26 13.59 26.71
N PHE A 552 -14.96 14.70 26.04
CA PHE A 552 -14.96 16.03 26.64
C PHE A 552 -16.36 16.47 27.10
N LYS A 553 -17.38 16.22 26.27
CA LYS A 553 -18.80 16.46 26.61
C LYS A 553 -19.27 15.62 27.79
N ARG A 554 -18.91 14.33 27.85
CA ARG A 554 -19.26 13.44 28.97
C ARG A 554 -18.64 13.89 30.28
N LEU A 555 -17.37 14.31 30.27
CA LEU A 555 -16.70 14.82 31.46
C LEU A 555 -17.37 16.10 31.98
N PHE A 556 -17.69 17.04 31.09
CA PHE A 556 -18.38 18.27 31.48
C PHE A 556 -19.80 18.01 32.00
N ALA A 557 -20.52 17.05 31.42
CA ALA A 557 -21.82 16.61 31.94
C ALA A 557 -21.70 15.98 33.34
N ARG A 558 -20.70 15.12 33.57
CA ARG A 558 -20.40 14.52 34.87
C ARG A 558 -20.07 15.58 35.93
N TYR A 559 -19.31 16.61 35.55
CA TYR A 559 -19.04 17.74 36.43
C TYR A 559 -20.32 18.47 36.85
N LYS A 560 -21.20 18.81 35.88
CA LYS A 560 -22.47 19.49 36.17
C LYS A 560 -23.36 18.67 37.11
N ASP A 561 -23.49 17.37 36.88
CA ASP A 561 -24.31 16.47 37.71
C ASP A 561 -23.73 16.33 39.14
N LYS A 562 -22.43 16.08 39.27
CA LYS A 562 -21.77 16.00 40.59
C LYS A 562 -21.89 17.34 41.34
N LYS A 563 -21.72 18.47 40.67
CA LYS A 563 -21.86 19.80 41.27
C LYS A 563 -23.26 20.01 41.86
N GLN A 564 -24.31 19.71 41.11
CA GLN A 564 -25.69 19.83 41.59
C GLN A 564 -25.95 18.98 42.83
N LYS A 565 -25.38 17.78 42.90
CA LYS A 565 -25.47 16.91 44.08
C LYS A 565 -24.75 17.50 45.29
N LEU A 566 -23.59 18.12 45.07
CA LEU A 566 -22.80 18.76 46.14
C LEU A 566 -23.45 20.04 46.66
N GLU A 567 -24.19 20.79 45.83
CA GLU A 567 -24.95 21.97 46.27
C GLU A 567 -26.02 21.64 47.34
N LEU A 568 -26.43 20.37 47.47
CA LEU A 568 -27.39 19.89 48.48
C LEU A 568 -26.76 19.58 49.85
N VAL A 569 -25.43 19.61 49.99
CA VAL A 569 -24.74 19.34 51.27
C VAL A 569 -25.06 20.45 52.26
N SER A 570 -25.55 20.09 53.46
CA SER A 570 -26.05 21.04 54.47
C SER A 570 -24.95 21.83 55.16
N SER A 571 -23.78 21.24 55.37
CA SER A 571 -22.61 21.90 55.98
C SER A 571 -21.87 22.74 54.93
N PRO A 572 -21.75 24.08 55.11
CA PRO A 572 -21.06 24.93 54.14
C PRO A 572 -19.56 24.61 53.99
N LEU A 573 -18.88 24.22 55.06
CA LEU A 573 -17.45 23.86 55.02
C LEU A 573 -17.23 22.56 54.25
N GLU A 574 -18.07 21.56 54.47
CA GLU A 574 -17.99 20.27 53.76
C GLU A 574 -18.32 20.44 52.28
N ARG A 575 -19.34 21.25 51.97
CA ARG A 575 -19.71 21.61 50.60
C ARG A 575 -18.52 22.26 49.85
N LEU A 576 -17.86 23.21 50.50
CA LEU A 576 -16.75 23.96 49.93
C LEU A 576 -15.52 23.07 49.64
N ASP A 577 -15.18 22.17 50.56
CA ASP A 577 -14.06 21.24 50.43
C ASP A 577 -14.31 20.26 49.26
N GLN A 578 -15.49 19.61 49.25
CA GLN A 578 -15.87 18.67 48.19
C GLN A 578 -15.98 19.33 46.82
N LEU A 579 -16.47 20.58 46.73
CA LEU A 579 -16.50 21.34 45.47
C LEU A 579 -15.09 21.68 44.99
N THR A 580 -14.20 22.07 45.89
CA THR A 580 -12.80 22.40 45.55
C THR A 580 -12.07 21.17 45.01
N ASP A 581 -12.26 20.01 45.63
CA ASP A 581 -11.66 18.75 45.17
C ASP A 581 -12.23 18.31 43.82
N LEU A 582 -13.54 18.43 43.61
CA LEU A 582 -14.17 18.17 42.32
C LEU A 582 -13.62 19.09 41.22
N GLN A 583 -13.45 20.38 41.51
CA GLN A 583 -12.90 21.34 40.54
C GLN A 583 -11.45 21.01 40.18
N LYS A 584 -10.62 20.60 41.15
CA LYS A 584 -9.24 20.17 40.90
C LYS A 584 -9.20 18.89 40.06
N GLU A 585 -10.03 17.89 40.36
CA GLU A 585 -10.18 16.65 39.58
C GLU A 585 -10.48 16.98 38.11
N VAL A 586 -11.52 17.77 37.87
CA VAL A 586 -11.98 18.09 36.51
C VAL A 586 -10.99 18.98 35.76
N CYS A 587 -10.36 19.96 36.40
CA CYS A 587 -9.32 20.77 35.77
C CYS A 587 -8.12 19.92 35.33
N ALA A 588 -7.72 18.94 36.14
CA ALA A 588 -6.63 18.02 35.80
C ALA A 588 -7.01 17.12 34.60
N GLU A 589 -8.23 16.60 34.58
CA GLU A 589 -8.75 15.80 33.46
C GLU A 589 -8.83 16.63 32.16
N PHE A 590 -9.30 17.88 32.23
CA PHE A 590 -9.33 18.79 31.08
C PHE A 590 -7.93 19.12 30.56
N THR A 591 -6.96 19.32 31.45
CA THR A 591 -5.57 19.56 31.07
C THR A 591 -4.96 18.34 30.38
N LEU A 592 -5.32 17.12 30.80
CA LEU A 592 -4.88 15.88 30.16
C LEU A 592 -5.44 15.77 28.73
N LEU A 593 -6.74 16.04 28.55
CA LEU A 593 -7.38 16.03 27.23
C LEU A 593 -6.84 17.14 26.33
N GLU A 594 -6.58 18.32 26.87
CA GLU A 594 -5.94 19.41 26.13
C GLU A 594 -4.55 19.01 25.65
N LYS A 595 -3.75 18.29 26.46
CA LYS A 595 -2.46 17.73 26.01
C LYS A 595 -2.61 16.68 24.92
N GLN A 596 -3.65 15.83 24.97
CA GLN A 596 -3.93 14.87 23.90
C GLN A 596 -4.33 15.56 22.59
N PHE A 597 -4.96 16.73 22.66
CA PHE A 597 -5.31 17.53 21.49
C PHE A 597 -4.14 18.37 20.96
N ALA A 598 -3.54 19.19 21.82
CA ALA A 598 -2.60 20.25 21.49
C ALA A 598 -1.12 19.94 21.77
N GLY A 599 -0.80 18.76 22.32
CA GLY A 599 0.60 18.34 22.50
C GLY A 599 1.35 18.17 21.16
N ASP A 600 2.67 18.04 21.22
CA ASP A 600 3.53 17.95 20.02
C ASP A 600 3.18 16.76 19.10
N ASN A 601 2.65 15.69 19.69
CA ASN A 601 2.09 14.53 18.98
C ASN A 601 0.56 14.41 19.18
N GLY A 602 -0.09 15.51 19.56
CA GLY A 602 -1.52 15.59 19.79
C GLY A 602 -2.31 15.59 18.49
N LEU A 603 -3.61 15.34 18.60
CA LEU A 603 -4.51 15.22 17.44
C LEU A 603 -4.43 16.42 16.48
N TYR A 604 -4.20 17.64 16.98
CA TYR A 604 -4.05 18.84 16.16
C TYR A 604 -2.82 18.79 15.24
N SER A 605 -1.67 18.38 15.77
CA SER A 605 -0.43 18.23 14.98
C SER A 605 -0.59 17.17 13.88
N ILE A 606 -1.19 16.03 14.22
CA ILE A 606 -1.51 14.94 13.29
C ILE A 606 -2.45 15.45 12.19
N THR A 607 -3.44 16.27 12.57
CA THR A 607 -4.39 16.87 11.63
C THR A 607 -3.69 17.79 10.63
N LEU A 608 -2.82 18.69 11.10
CA LEU A 608 -2.06 19.59 10.23
C LEU A 608 -1.18 18.84 9.23
N ASN A 609 -0.45 17.82 9.71
CA ASN A 609 0.37 16.97 8.84
C ASN A 609 -0.50 16.25 7.79
N GLN A 610 -1.68 15.77 8.20
CA GLN A 610 -2.59 15.11 7.27
C GLN A 610 -3.18 16.07 6.25
N ILE A 611 -3.48 17.32 6.63
CA ILE A 611 -3.94 18.36 5.71
C ILE A 611 -2.88 18.64 4.65
N LEU A 612 -1.61 18.79 5.06
CA LEU A 612 -0.49 18.99 4.12
C LEU A 612 -0.38 17.81 3.15
N ALA A 613 -0.43 16.58 3.64
CA ALA A 613 -0.40 15.38 2.80
C ALA A 613 -1.59 15.32 1.81
N LEU A 614 -2.79 15.72 2.24
CA LEU A 614 -3.96 15.79 1.37
C LEU A 614 -3.83 16.89 0.31
N ASP A 615 -3.29 18.06 0.67
CA ASP A 615 -3.04 19.16 -0.26
C ASP A 615 -2.00 18.80 -1.31
N GLU A 616 -0.88 18.17 -0.92
CA GLU A 616 0.12 17.64 -1.84
C GLU A 616 -0.48 16.60 -2.79
N ARG A 617 -1.25 15.66 -2.25
CA ARG A 617 -1.89 14.61 -3.05
C ARG A 617 -2.89 15.19 -4.05
N TYR A 618 -3.70 16.15 -3.62
CA TYR A 618 -4.64 16.86 -4.48
C TYR A 618 -3.90 17.63 -5.58
N GLY A 619 -2.85 18.38 -5.21
CA GLY A 619 -2.03 19.15 -6.14
C GLY A 619 -1.40 18.28 -7.22
N MET A 620 -0.80 17.15 -6.84
CA MET A 620 -0.23 16.18 -7.78
C MET A 620 -1.28 15.61 -8.74
N ALA A 621 -2.41 15.12 -8.22
CA ALA A 621 -3.44 14.50 -9.04
C ALA A 621 -4.08 15.51 -10.01
N LYS A 622 -4.37 16.73 -9.54
CA LYS A 622 -4.87 17.81 -10.39
C LYS A 622 -3.85 18.19 -11.47
N SER A 623 -2.57 18.34 -11.10
CA SER A 623 -1.51 18.68 -12.04
C SER A 623 -1.40 17.63 -13.15
N TRP A 624 -1.47 16.36 -12.80
CA TRP A 624 -1.43 15.25 -13.76
C TRP A 624 -2.60 15.31 -14.75
N LEU A 625 -3.84 15.43 -14.26
CA LEU A 625 -5.03 15.57 -15.13
C LEU A 625 -4.95 16.79 -16.07
N VAL A 626 -4.47 17.92 -15.56
CA VAL A 626 -4.33 19.15 -16.35
C VAL A 626 -3.19 19.03 -17.37
N GLN A 627 -2.10 18.33 -17.04
CA GLN A 627 -1.01 18.03 -17.97
C GLN A 627 -1.44 17.05 -19.06
N ASP A 628 -2.21 16.02 -18.72
CA ASP A 628 -2.78 15.09 -19.69
C ASP A 628 -3.65 15.81 -20.72
N LEU A 629 -4.51 16.72 -20.27
CA LEU A 629 -5.30 17.56 -21.18
C LEU A 629 -4.40 18.42 -22.08
N LYS A 630 -3.34 19.03 -21.52
CA LYS A 630 -2.38 19.83 -22.31
C LYS A 630 -1.73 18.99 -23.41
N PHE A 631 -1.26 17.80 -23.05
CA PHE A 631 -0.62 16.88 -23.97
C PHE A 631 -1.57 16.43 -25.08
N GLU A 632 -2.83 16.17 -24.77
CA GLU A 632 -3.83 15.82 -25.79
C GLU A 632 -4.22 17.02 -26.67
N ILE A 633 -4.19 18.25 -26.14
CA ILE A 633 -4.33 19.48 -26.96
C ILE A 633 -3.15 19.61 -27.93
N GLU A 634 -1.92 19.44 -27.45
CA GLU A 634 -0.69 19.52 -28.26
C GLU A 634 -0.70 18.44 -29.37
N LYS A 635 -1.09 17.21 -29.05
CA LYS A 635 -1.27 16.14 -30.04
C LYS A 635 -2.33 16.47 -31.08
N ALA A 636 -3.51 16.90 -30.66
CA ALA A 636 -4.57 17.25 -31.59
C ALA A 636 -4.14 18.40 -32.52
N GLN A 637 -3.39 19.37 -31.98
CA GLN A 637 -2.80 20.47 -32.74
C GLN A 637 -1.89 19.96 -33.86
N GLU A 638 -0.98 19.02 -33.57
CA GLU A 638 -0.08 18.45 -34.58
C GLU A 638 -0.85 17.78 -35.74
N VAL A 639 -1.90 17.01 -35.45
CA VAL A 639 -2.73 16.37 -36.48
C VAL A 639 -3.56 17.37 -37.26
N LEU A 640 -4.16 18.37 -36.59
CA LEU A 640 -4.94 19.39 -37.28
C LEU A 640 -4.07 20.21 -38.26
N HIS A 641 -2.81 20.48 -37.93
CA HIS A 641 -1.86 21.20 -38.81
C HIS A 641 -1.45 20.43 -40.05
N THR A 642 -1.71 19.11 -40.16
CA THR A 642 -1.47 18.39 -41.41
C THR A 642 -2.52 18.69 -42.48
N TYR A 643 -3.65 19.29 -42.12
CA TYR A 643 -4.78 19.51 -43.02
C TYR A 643 -5.31 20.95 -43.07
N TYR A 644 -5.34 21.65 -41.94
CA TYR A 644 -5.90 23.01 -41.83
C TYR A 644 -4.81 24.09 -41.71
N SER A 645 -5.15 25.34 -42.03
CA SER A 645 -4.27 26.50 -41.81
C SER A 645 -4.08 26.80 -40.32
N MET A 646 -3.00 27.50 -39.98
CA MET A 646 -2.65 27.81 -38.59
C MET A 646 -3.77 28.56 -37.84
N GLU A 647 -4.51 29.43 -38.53
CA GLU A 647 -5.65 30.19 -38.00
C GLU A 647 -6.82 29.28 -37.66
N ALA A 648 -7.20 28.38 -38.57
CA ALA A 648 -8.31 27.45 -38.38
C ALA A 648 -8.03 26.46 -37.24
N VAL A 649 -6.77 25.99 -37.09
CA VAL A 649 -6.37 25.14 -35.97
C VAL A 649 -6.49 25.88 -34.63
N LYS A 650 -6.05 27.14 -34.56
CA LYS A 650 -6.18 27.96 -33.35
C LYS A 650 -7.64 28.18 -32.97
N GLU A 651 -8.51 28.44 -33.94
CA GLU A 651 -9.94 28.62 -33.70
C GLU A 651 -10.59 27.33 -33.15
N ALA A 652 -10.30 26.18 -33.77
CA ALA A 652 -10.82 24.88 -33.35
C ALA A 652 -10.36 24.48 -31.92
N LEU A 653 -9.12 24.80 -31.54
CA LEU A 653 -8.55 24.44 -30.23
C LEU A 653 -8.76 25.49 -29.13
N SER A 654 -9.27 26.68 -29.47
CA SER A 654 -9.50 27.79 -28.53
C SER A 654 -10.38 27.39 -27.33
N PRO A 655 -11.55 26.72 -27.51
CA PRO A 655 -12.41 26.32 -26.38
C PRO A 655 -11.69 25.40 -25.37
N TYR A 656 -10.85 24.49 -25.86
CA TYR A 656 -10.08 23.54 -25.04
C TYR A 656 -8.95 24.24 -24.31
N SER A 657 -8.24 25.16 -24.98
CA SER A 657 -7.14 25.94 -24.40
C SER A 657 -7.63 26.89 -23.30
N ILE A 658 -8.78 27.54 -23.51
CA ILE A 658 -9.45 28.37 -22.48
C ILE A 658 -9.81 27.49 -21.28
N LYS A 659 -10.40 26.32 -21.52
CA LYS A 659 -10.83 25.41 -20.44
C LYS A 659 -9.65 24.84 -19.66
N TYR A 660 -8.55 24.52 -20.34
CA TYR A 660 -7.27 24.16 -19.73
C TYR A 660 -6.77 25.27 -18.78
N GLN A 661 -6.75 26.54 -19.22
CA GLN A 661 -6.33 27.65 -18.38
C GLN A 661 -7.25 27.83 -17.15
N GLN A 662 -8.56 27.67 -17.33
CA GLN A 662 -9.53 27.70 -16.22
C GLN A 662 -9.25 26.59 -15.20
N LEU A 663 -9.10 25.34 -15.65
CA LEU A 663 -8.82 24.20 -14.76
C LEU A 663 -7.48 24.34 -14.05
N ARG A 664 -6.47 24.88 -14.72
CA ARG A 664 -5.16 25.18 -14.12
C ARG A 664 -5.28 26.18 -12.97
N LEU A 665 -5.96 27.30 -13.20
CA LEU A 665 -6.05 28.42 -12.25
C LEU A 665 -7.07 28.21 -11.12
N THR A 666 -8.09 27.37 -11.31
CA THR A 666 -9.14 27.23 -10.30
C THR A 666 -8.65 26.46 -9.07
N GLN A 667 -8.82 27.03 -7.87
CA GLN A 667 -8.50 26.35 -6.61
C GLN A 667 -9.74 25.61 -6.07
N GLU A 668 -9.52 24.47 -5.40
CA GLU A 668 -10.53 23.79 -4.57
C GLU A 668 -11.79 23.27 -5.30
N ILE A 669 -11.64 22.77 -6.53
CA ILE A 669 -12.70 21.96 -7.17
C ILE A 669 -12.48 20.49 -6.84
N ASN A 670 -13.56 19.78 -6.55
CA ASN A 670 -13.55 18.34 -6.37
C ASN A 670 -12.84 17.61 -7.55
N LEU A 671 -11.92 16.69 -7.24
CA LEU A 671 -11.08 16.04 -8.23
C LEU A 671 -11.88 15.26 -9.29
N SER A 672 -13.02 14.64 -8.93
CA SER A 672 -13.83 13.89 -9.90
C SER A 672 -14.44 14.81 -10.95
N LYS A 673 -14.85 16.03 -10.57
CA LYS A 673 -15.37 17.02 -11.52
C LYS A 673 -14.30 17.46 -12.51
N ILE A 674 -13.05 17.61 -12.04
CA ILE A 674 -11.91 17.91 -12.91
C ILE A 674 -11.66 16.72 -13.86
N GLN A 675 -11.67 15.50 -13.33
CA GLN A 675 -11.46 14.28 -14.11
C GLN A 675 -12.53 14.10 -15.20
N GLU A 676 -13.81 14.16 -14.85
CA GLU A 676 -14.93 14.05 -15.79
C GLU A 676 -14.84 15.10 -16.91
N GLU A 677 -14.47 16.34 -16.55
CA GLU A 677 -14.29 17.42 -17.52
C GLU A 677 -13.08 17.17 -18.43
N VAL A 678 -11.94 16.73 -17.89
CA VAL A 678 -10.75 16.39 -18.66
C VAL A 678 -11.01 15.21 -19.60
N GLU A 679 -11.70 14.17 -19.14
CA GLU A 679 -12.07 13.01 -19.95
C GLU A 679 -13.01 13.40 -21.10
N ARG A 680 -14.00 14.24 -20.83
CA ARG A 680 -14.92 14.78 -21.83
C ARG A 680 -14.18 15.57 -22.91
N LEU A 681 -13.28 16.48 -22.50
CA LEU A 681 -12.47 17.29 -23.42
C LEU A 681 -11.50 16.42 -24.24
N THR A 682 -10.83 15.48 -23.59
CA THR A 682 -9.90 14.53 -24.25
C THR A 682 -10.61 13.68 -25.30
N THR A 683 -11.81 13.20 -24.98
CA THR A 683 -12.63 12.43 -25.92
C THR A 683 -13.02 13.27 -27.14
N ALA A 684 -13.36 14.55 -26.94
CA ALA A 684 -13.68 15.45 -28.03
C ALA A 684 -12.45 15.80 -28.89
N LEU A 685 -11.26 16.00 -28.29
CA LEU A 685 -10.00 16.21 -29.02
C LEU A 685 -9.60 15.00 -29.86
N LYS A 686 -9.77 13.78 -29.33
CA LYS A 686 -9.55 12.53 -30.08
C LYS A 686 -10.50 12.41 -31.26
N LYS A 687 -11.77 12.81 -31.08
CA LYS A 687 -12.76 12.84 -32.16
C LYS A 687 -12.35 13.80 -33.28
N LEU A 688 -11.93 15.03 -32.94
CA LEU A 688 -11.42 16.00 -33.91
C LEU A 688 -10.22 15.44 -34.70
N SER A 689 -9.27 14.79 -34.01
CA SER A 689 -8.11 14.17 -34.66
C SER A 689 -8.52 13.03 -35.60
N SER A 690 -9.48 12.19 -35.20
CA SER A 690 -9.97 11.09 -36.05
C SER A 690 -10.72 11.57 -37.29
N GLU A 691 -11.39 12.73 -37.21
CA GLU A 691 -12.08 13.33 -38.35
C GLU A 691 -11.09 13.80 -39.43
N VAL A 692 -9.96 14.38 -39.02
CA VAL A 692 -8.87 14.74 -39.94
C VAL A 692 -8.28 13.52 -40.62
N ASN A 693 -7.99 12.46 -39.87
CA ASN A 693 -7.45 11.21 -40.43
C ASN A 693 -8.41 10.59 -41.46
N LEU A 694 -9.72 10.65 -41.22
CA LEU A 694 -10.72 10.17 -42.16
C LEU A 694 -10.73 11.00 -43.45
N ARG A 695 -10.67 12.33 -43.36
CA ARG A 695 -10.61 13.21 -44.54
C ARG A 695 -9.35 12.97 -45.37
N LEU A 696 -8.18 12.84 -44.72
CA LEU A 696 -6.93 12.49 -45.39
C LEU A 696 -7.05 11.15 -46.12
N PHE A 697 -7.65 10.14 -45.48
CA PHE A 697 -7.92 8.85 -46.11
C PHE A 697 -8.84 8.98 -47.34
N GLU A 698 -9.87 9.83 -47.28
CA GLU A 698 -10.76 10.07 -48.41
C GLU A 698 -10.06 10.77 -49.58
N ASP A 699 -9.21 11.76 -49.30
CA ASP A 699 -8.50 12.55 -50.33
C ASP A 699 -7.53 11.67 -51.16
N TYR A 700 -6.82 10.74 -50.52
CA TYR A 700 -5.91 9.82 -51.20
C TYR A 700 -6.58 8.59 -51.84
N GLN A 701 -7.85 8.32 -51.51
CA GLN A 701 -8.57 7.13 -51.97
C GLN A 701 -8.59 7.02 -53.50
N ASN A 702 -8.82 8.12 -54.21
CA ASN A 702 -8.89 8.13 -55.67
C ASN A 702 -7.54 7.75 -56.31
N THR A 703 -6.44 8.27 -55.77
CA THR A 703 -5.08 7.97 -56.25
C THR A 703 -4.74 6.50 -56.05
N VAL A 704 -5.05 5.95 -54.88
CA VAL A 704 -4.82 4.53 -54.56
C VAL A 704 -5.66 3.62 -55.46
N GLN A 705 -6.95 3.95 -55.66
CA GLN A 705 -7.82 3.19 -56.57
C GLN A 705 -7.28 3.18 -58.01
N HIS A 706 -6.77 4.30 -58.50
CA HIS A 706 -6.16 4.37 -59.82
C HIS A 706 -4.93 3.43 -59.95
N LEU A 707 -4.06 3.37 -58.94
CA LEU A 707 -2.91 2.46 -58.92
C LEU A 707 -3.34 0.99 -58.84
N ILE A 708 -4.39 0.67 -58.08
CA ILE A 708 -4.96 -0.68 -58.00
C ILE A 708 -5.49 -1.14 -59.36
N ILE A 709 -6.18 -0.28 -60.09
CA ILE A 709 -6.69 -0.60 -61.43
C ILE A 709 -5.51 -0.85 -62.39
N GLN A 710 -4.47 -0.01 -62.33
CA GLN A 710 -3.27 -0.17 -63.16
C GLN A 710 -2.42 -1.40 -62.81
N ARG A 711 -2.55 -1.97 -61.60
CA ARG A 711 -1.88 -3.20 -61.15
C ARG A 711 -2.08 -4.36 -62.12
N PHE A 712 -3.28 -4.48 -62.68
CA PHE A 712 -3.65 -5.56 -63.57
C PHE A 712 -3.56 -5.11 -65.03
N SER A 713 -2.49 -5.50 -65.72
CA SER A 713 -2.49 -5.45 -67.19
C SER A 713 -3.43 -6.51 -67.75
N SER A 714 -4.15 -6.21 -68.84
CA SER A 714 -4.95 -7.22 -69.55
C SER A 714 -4.11 -8.46 -69.83
N PRO A 715 -4.65 -9.68 -69.65
CA PRO A 715 -3.88 -10.90 -69.89
C PRO A 715 -3.57 -11.02 -71.38
N VAL A 716 -2.34 -10.67 -71.74
CA VAL A 716 -1.81 -10.89 -73.09
C VAL A 716 -0.94 -12.14 -73.04
N HIS A 717 -1.30 -13.16 -73.82
CA HIS A 717 -0.52 -14.38 -73.92
C HIS A 717 0.62 -14.16 -74.92
N PHE A 718 1.86 -14.15 -74.43
CA PHE A 718 3.07 -14.00 -75.25
C PHE A 718 3.73 -15.36 -75.50
N ASN A 719 4.28 -15.52 -76.70
CA ASN A 719 5.01 -16.71 -77.12
C ASN A 719 6.22 -16.97 -76.18
N ASP A 720 6.57 -18.24 -75.96
CA ASP A 720 7.71 -18.64 -75.11
C ASP A 720 9.07 -18.15 -75.63
N ILE A 721 9.19 -17.92 -76.95
CA ILE A 721 10.41 -17.43 -77.59
C ILE A 721 10.59 -15.91 -77.39
N ASN A 722 9.56 -15.20 -76.92
CA ASN A 722 9.62 -13.76 -76.69
C ASN A 722 10.63 -13.43 -75.56
N PRO A 723 11.71 -12.69 -75.84
CA PRO A 723 12.79 -12.50 -74.88
C PRO A 723 12.42 -11.56 -73.72
N PHE A 724 11.27 -10.87 -73.78
CA PHE A 724 10.76 -10.04 -72.69
C PHE A 724 9.88 -10.80 -71.69
N LYS A 725 9.50 -12.06 -71.95
CA LYS A 725 8.51 -12.79 -71.13
C LYS A 725 8.92 -12.91 -69.65
N THR A 726 10.17 -13.30 -69.39
CA THR A 726 10.69 -13.44 -68.02
C THR A 726 10.80 -12.09 -67.33
N GLU A 727 11.29 -11.07 -68.03
CA GLU A 727 11.46 -9.71 -67.49
C GLU A 727 10.11 -9.05 -67.21
N LEU A 728 9.12 -9.22 -68.08
CA LEU A 728 7.76 -8.73 -67.88
C LEU A 728 7.10 -9.38 -66.67
N SER A 729 7.29 -10.69 -66.48
CA SER A 729 6.75 -11.41 -65.31
C SER A 729 7.34 -10.86 -64.01
N ARG A 730 8.66 -10.65 -63.97
CA ARG A 730 9.38 -10.06 -62.84
C ARG A 730 8.88 -8.64 -62.55
N LYS A 731 8.80 -7.78 -63.58
CA LYS A 731 8.33 -6.39 -63.43
C LYS A 731 6.87 -6.29 -63.00
N THR A 732 6.03 -7.21 -63.46
CA THR A 732 4.63 -7.30 -63.04
C THR A 732 4.53 -7.66 -61.55
N GLN A 733 5.37 -8.59 -61.07
CA GLN A 733 5.42 -8.92 -59.65
C GLN A 733 5.96 -7.76 -58.79
N GLU A 734 7.02 -7.08 -59.23
CA GLU A 734 7.55 -5.89 -58.54
C GLU A 734 6.51 -4.77 -58.43
N ALA A 735 5.79 -4.48 -59.52
CA ALA A 735 4.73 -3.48 -59.52
C ALA A 735 3.57 -3.89 -58.61
N ALA A 736 3.19 -5.18 -58.60
CA ALA A 736 2.13 -5.68 -57.72
C ALA A 736 2.49 -5.55 -56.23
N ILE A 737 3.75 -5.84 -55.85
CA ILE A 737 4.24 -5.67 -54.48
C ILE A 737 4.25 -4.19 -54.09
N ALA A 738 4.73 -3.31 -54.98
CA ALA A 738 4.77 -1.88 -54.70
C ALA A 738 3.35 -1.28 -54.51
N VAL A 739 2.37 -1.71 -55.30
CA VAL A 739 0.96 -1.30 -55.11
C VAL A 739 0.39 -1.85 -53.80
N GLU A 740 0.77 -3.05 -53.37
CA GLU A 740 0.34 -3.61 -52.08
C GLU A 740 0.86 -2.75 -50.91
N HIS A 741 2.12 -2.31 -50.95
CA HIS A 741 2.66 -1.40 -49.94
C HIS A 741 1.91 -0.05 -49.87
N VAL A 742 1.41 0.46 -51.02
CA VAL A 742 0.55 1.66 -51.04
C VAL A 742 -0.79 1.39 -50.34
N ILE A 743 -1.41 0.23 -50.58
CA ILE A 743 -2.67 -0.16 -49.93
C ILE A 743 -2.47 -0.27 -48.41
N GLU A 744 -1.37 -0.89 -47.98
CA GLU A 744 -1.02 -1.02 -46.56
C GLU A 744 -0.81 0.35 -45.90
N ALA A 745 -0.01 1.23 -46.53
CA ALA A 745 0.23 2.59 -46.04
C ALA A 745 -1.05 3.42 -45.98
N HIS A 746 -1.93 3.30 -46.97
CA HIS A 746 -3.22 3.99 -47.01
C HIS A 746 -4.17 3.51 -45.90
N ASN A 747 -4.29 2.19 -45.71
CA ASN A 747 -5.11 1.62 -44.64
C ASN A 747 -4.60 1.99 -43.24
N ALA A 748 -3.28 2.18 -43.09
CA ALA A 748 -2.70 2.63 -41.83
C ALA A 748 -3.20 4.02 -41.39
N LEU A 749 -3.55 4.91 -42.33
CA LEU A 749 -4.11 6.23 -42.00
C LEU A 749 -5.45 6.14 -41.24
N LYS A 750 -6.26 5.12 -41.52
CA LYS A 750 -7.58 4.92 -40.88
C LYS A 750 -7.47 4.56 -39.39
N SER A 751 -6.34 4.00 -38.97
CA SER A 751 -6.10 3.52 -37.60
C SER A 751 -4.97 4.25 -36.87
N ALA A 752 -4.38 5.28 -37.51
CA ALA A 752 -3.24 6.00 -36.98
C ALA A 752 -3.57 6.74 -35.69
N THR A 753 -2.73 6.53 -34.66
CA THR A 753 -2.70 7.38 -33.46
C THR A 753 -1.82 8.62 -33.69
N THR A 754 -2.15 9.66 -32.95
CA THR A 754 -1.85 11.09 -33.19
C THR A 754 -0.40 11.47 -33.51
N PRO A 755 0.68 10.87 -32.97
CA PRO A 755 2.03 11.35 -33.25
C PRO A 755 2.64 10.84 -34.58
N SER A 756 1.91 10.04 -35.38
CA SER A 756 2.48 9.37 -36.56
C SER A 756 1.89 9.81 -37.90
N VAL A 757 0.87 10.68 -37.92
CA VAL A 757 0.10 10.96 -39.15
C VAL A 757 0.97 11.57 -40.24
N ARG A 758 1.86 12.51 -39.90
CA ARG A 758 2.76 13.12 -40.89
C ARG A 758 3.78 12.15 -41.46
N GLN A 759 4.39 11.33 -40.60
CA GLN A 759 5.32 10.28 -41.06
C GLN A 759 4.63 9.22 -41.90
N LEU A 760 3.36 8.91 -41.59
CA LEU A 760 2.55 7.97 -42.39
C LEU A 760 2.15 8.57 -43.74
N LEU A 761 1.87 9.88 -43.80
CA LEU A 761 1.66 10.59 -45.06
C LEU A 761 2.92 10.60 -45.92
N ASP A 762 4.07 10.96 -45.35
CA ASP A 762 5.35 10.96 -46.08
C ASP A 762 5.66 9.55 -46.66
N ARG A 763 5.39 8.49 -45.87
CA ARG A 763 5.52 7.09 -46.32
C ARG A 763 4.53 6.73 -47.43
N LEU A 764 3.29 7.22 -47.35
CA LEU A 764 2.28 6.98 -48.38
C LEU A 764 2.68 7.66 -49.70
N GLU A 765 3.12 8.91 -49.65
CA GLU A 765 3.60 9.66 -50.81
C GLU A 765 4.81 8.98 -51.45
N GLU A 766 5.77 8.53 -50.65
CA GLU A 766 6.92 7.75 -51.11
C GLU A 766 6.50 6.42 -51.76
N ALA A 767 5.59 5.68 -51.12
CA ALA A 767 5.08 4.43 -51.67
C ALA A 767 4.34 4.64 -53.01
N ILE A 768 3.58 5.73 -53.13
CA ILE A 768 2.89 6.11 -54.37
C ILE A 768 3.90 6.37 -55.50
N ASP A 769 4.96 7.16 -55.24
CA ASP A 769 6.01 7.44 -56.23
C ASP A 769 6.74 6.16 -56.66
N VAL A 770 7.08 5.28 -55.72
CA VAL A 770 7.70 3.99 -56.00
C VAL A 770 6.79 3.11 -56.86
N ALA A 771 5.49 3.01 -56.51
CA ALA A 771 4.53 2.21 -57.26
C ALA A 771 4.36 2.74 -58.70
N GLN A 772 4.27 4.06 -58.89
CA GLN A 772 4.20 4.68 -60.21
C GLN A 772 5.42 4.34 -61.07
N LYS A 773 6.63 4.48 -60.53
CA LYS A 773 7.88 4.13 -61.24
C LYS A 773 7.92 2.65 -61.64
N LYS A 774 7.47 1.75 -60.76
CA LYS A 774 7.44 0.30 -61.05
C LYS A 774 6.38 -0.06 -62.11
N LEU A 775 5.21 0.58 -62.08
CA LEU A 775 4.17 0.41 -63.09
C LEU A 775 4.63 0.93 -64.47
N GLN A 776 5.26 2.10 -64.53
CA GLN A 776 5.84 2.65 -65.76
C GLN A 776 6.89 1.71 -66.38
N ALA A 777 7.83 1.22 -65.56
CA ALA A 777 8.86 0.27 -66.04
C ALA A 777 8.25 -1.04 -66.56
N ARG A 778 7.17 -1.55 -65.93
CA ARG A 778 6.43 -2.71 -66.44
C ARG A 778 5.80 -2.40 -67.79
N ASP A 779 5.16 -1.25 -67.95
CA ASP A 779 4.46 -0.87 -69.17
C ASP A 779 5.42 -0.66 -70.35
N GLU A 780 6.63 -0.17 -70.11
CA GLU A 780 7.71 -0.10 -71.10
C GLU A 780 8.12 -1.49 -71.61
N VAL A 781 8.35 -2.43 -70.68
CA VAL A 781 8.67 -3.83 -71.04
C VAL A 781 7.51 -4.49 -71.79
N LEU A 782 6.26 -4.19 -71.40
CA LEU A 782 5.06 -4.69 -72.08
C LEU A 782 4.96 -4.18 -73.53
N LYS A 783 5.32 -2.91 -73.79
CA LYS A 783 5.40 -2.36 -75.15
C LYS A 783 6.43 -3.12 -75.99
N GLY A 784 7.63 -3.35 -75.46
CA GLY A 784 8.67 -4.13 -76.12
C GLY A 784 8.24 -5.57 -76.43
N ALA A 785 7.59 -6.24 -75.46
CA ALA A 785 7.06 -7.59 -75.64
C ALA A 785 6.03 -7.66 -76.78
N LYS A 786 5.13 -6.68 -76.90
CA LYS A 786 4.14 -6.60 -78.00
C LYS A 786 4.79 -6.45 -79.36
N ILE A 787 5.86 -5.66 -79.47
CA ILE A 787 6.61 -5.49 -80.73
C ILE A 787 7.21 -6.81 -81.18
N ILE A 788 7.87 -7.55 -80.27
CA ILE A 788 8.43 -8.87 -80.61
C ILE A 788 7.33 -9.87 -81.00
N GLU A 789 6.18 -9.84 -80.34
CA GLU A 789 5.06 -10.70 -80.70
C GLU A 789 4.58 -10.43 -82.14
N GLY A 790 4.51 -9.15 -82.53
CA GLY A 790 4.25 -8.75 -83.91
C GLY A 790 5.32 -9.26 -84.89
N ARG A 791 6.61 -9.14 -84.53
CA ARG A 791 7.73 -9.64 -85.35
C ARG A 791 7.69 -11.16 -85.54
N LEU A 792 7.34 -11.92 -84.50
CA LEU A 792 7.18 -13.37 -84.59
C LEU A 792 6.07 -13.77 -85.58
N GLN A 793 5.03 -12.95 -85.70
CA GLN A 793 3.93 -13.16 -86.67
C GLN A 793 4.23 -12.61 -88.06
N SER A 794 5.31 -11.86 -88.23
CA SER A 794 5.67 -11.25 -89.51
C SER A 794 5.94 -12.30 -90.59
N VAL A 795 5.53 -11.99 -91.82
CA VAL A 795 5.69 -12.87 -92.98
C VAL A 795 7.18 -13.23 -93.17
N GLY A 796 8.09 -12.26 -93.02
CA GLY A 796 9.52 -12.51 -93.16
C GLY A 796 10.07 -13.53 -92.17
N TYR A 797 9.67 -13.43 -90.90
CA TYR A 797 10.08 -14.40 -89.87
C TYR A 797 9.53 -15.79 -90.13
N GLN A 798 8.25 -15.92 -90.47
CA GLN A 798 7.64 -17.21 -90.79
C GLN A 798 8.30 -17.88 -92.00
N GLN A 799 8.61 -17.11 -93.05
CA GLN A 799 9.31 -17.64 -94.23
C GLN A 799 10.75 -18.06 -93.91
N SER A 800 11.46 -17.34 -93.05
CA SER A 800 12.79 -17.77 -92.60
C SER A 800 12.74 -19.06 -91.79
N ILE A 801 11.75 -19.24 -90.92
CA ILE A 801 11.57 -20.49 -90.16
C ILE A 801 11.27 -21.65 -91.11
N LEU A 802 10.37 -21.44 -92.08
CA LEU A 802 10.08 -22.43 -93.12
C LEU A 802 11.34 -22.85 -93.89
N ALA A 803 12.22 -21.91 -94.22
CA ALA A 803 13.50 -22.19 -94.87
C ALA A 803 14.37 -23.13 -94.03
N ILE A 804 14.53 -22.81 -92.73
CA ILE A 804 15.31 -23.62 -91.78
C ILE A 804 14.72 -25.03 -91.66
N GLU A 805 13.40 -25.16 -91.54
CA GLU A 805 12.71 -26.45 -91.42
C GLU A 805 12.90 -27.33 -92.66
N ARG A 806 12.78 -26.76 -93.87
CA ARG A 806 12.96 -27.49 -95.12
C ARG A 806 14.40 -27.97 -95.29
N MET A 807 15.39 -27.14 -94.94
CA MET A 807 16.80 -27.56 -94.93
C MET A 807 17.07 -28.65 -93.89
N LYS A 808 16.48 -28.56 -92.70
CA LYS A 808 16.59 -29.58 -91.64
C LYS A 808 16.02 -30.92 -92.10
N LYS A 809 14.86 -30.90 -92.78
CA LYS A 809 14.25 -32.10 -93.36
C LYS A 809 15.15 -32.74 -94.41
N GLU A 810 15.74 -31.93 -95.29
CA GLU A 810 16.67 -32.43 -96.31
C GLU A 810 17.98 -32.97 -95.73
N TYR A 811 18.52 -32.32 -94.69
CA TYR A 811 19.67 -32.83 -93.96
C TYR A 811 19.39 -34.23 -93.42
N ASN A 812 18.28 -34.41 -92.70
CA ASN A 812 17.92 -35.71 -92.11
C ASN A 812 17.68 -36.78 -93.18
N ARG A 813 17.08 -36.41 -94.32
CA ARG A 813 16.88 -37.32 -95.45
C ARG A 813 18.21 -37.84 -96.01
N ILE A 814 19.21 -36.97 -96.14
CA ILE A 814 20.53 -37.34 -96.66
C ILE A 814 21.27 -38.24 -95.67
N VAL A 815 21.33 -37.86 -94.39
CA VAL A 815 21.98 -38.68 -93.34
C VAL A 815 21.39 -40.09 -93.33
N ASN A 816 20.06 -40.21 -93.22
CA ASN A 816 19.39 -41.51 -93.15
C ASN A 816 19.58 -42.37 -94.40
N LYS A 817 19.82 -41.75 -95.56
CA LYS A 817 19.97 -42.49 -96.82
C LYS A 817 21.37 -43.04 -97.03
N TYR A 818 22.41 -42.34 -96.57
CA TYR A 818 23.79 -42.63 -96.94
C TYR A 818 24.70 -42.99 -95.76
N VAL A 819 24.26 -42.82 -94.50
CA VAL A 819 25.10 -43.13 -93.33
C VAL A 819 25.50 -44.60 -93.25
N ASP A 820 24.59 -45.53 -93.54
CA ASP A 820 24.88 -46.97 -93.47
C ASP A 820 25.90 -47.38 -94.55
N ALA A 821 25.82 -46.79 -95.74
CA ALA A 821 26.80 -47.00 -96.81
C ALA A 821 28.19 -46.40 -96.48
N ALA A 822 28.23 -45.28 -95.75
CA ALA A 822 29.48 -44.69 -95.27
C ALA A 822 30.16 -45.57 -94.20
N ILE A 823 29.37 -46.22 -93.33
CA ILE A 823 29.87 -47.20 -92.36
C ILE A 823 30.48 -48.42 -93.09
N GLU A 824 29.81 -48.94 -94.11
CA GLU A 824 30.32 -50.05 -94.92
C GLU A 824 31.64 -49.70 -95.64
N THR A 825 31.77 -48.45 -96.11
CA THR A 825 32.94 -47.99 -96.87
C THR A 825 34.13 -47.64 -95.95
N TYR A 826 33.85 -47.15 -94.74
CA TYR A 826 34.86 -46.72 -93.76
C TYR A 826 34.57 -47.34 -92.38
N PRO A 827 34.79 -48.65 -92.20
CA PRO A 827 34.44 -49.37 -90.97
C PRO A 827 35.20 -48.86 -89.74
N GLU A 828 36.37 -48.25 -89.94
CA GLU A 828 37.21 -47.70 -88.85
C GLU A 828 36.58 -46.48 -88.18
N ASP A 829 35.63 -45.81 -88.85
CA ASP A 829 34.94 -44.61 -88.38
C ASP A 829 33.50 -44.86 -87.89
N GLU A 830 33.07 -46.13 -87.78
CA GLU A 830 31.69 -46.54 -87.47
C GLU A 830 31.11 -45.83 -86.22
N GLN A 831 31.89 -45.73 -85.14
CA GLN A 831 31.46 -45.09 -83.91
C GLN A 831 31.13 -43.60 -84.09
N GLN A 832 31.85 -42.90 -84.98
CA GLN A 832 31.63 -41.47 -85.25
C GLN A 832 30.38 -41.26 -86.12
N PHE A 833 30.11 -42.17 -87.06
CA PHE A 833 28.88 -42.14 -87.86
C PHE A 833 27.63 -42.46 -87.03
N GLU A 834 27.72 -43.43 -86.11
CA GLU A 834 26.62 -43.73 -85.16
C GLU A 834 26.38 -42.59 -84.15
N ALA A 835 27.44 -41.87 -83.74
CA ALA A 835 27.28 -40.66 -82.94
C ALA A 835 26.57 -39.54 -83.73
N LEU A 836 26.93 -39.34 -85.00
CA LEU A 836 26.28 -38.37 -85.89
C LEU A 836 24.80 -38.68 -86.12
N ARG A 837 24.43 -39.95 -86.23
CA ARG A 837 23.02 -40.40 -86.38
C ARG A 837 22.13 -39.94 -85.21
N LYS A 838 22.72 -39.79 -84.02
CA LYS A 838 22.01 -39.38 -82.79
C LYS A 838 21.90 -37.87 -82.62
N ILE A 839 22.68 -37.07 -83.36
CA ILE A 839 22.67 -35.61 -83.25
C ILE A 839 21.73 -35.02 -84.32
N PRO A 840 20.63 -34.34 -83.95
CA PRO A 840 19.72 -33.73 -84.91
C PRO A 840 20.41 -32.66 -85.75
N GLY A 841 20.17 -32.68 -87.06
CA GLY A 841 20.70 -31.69 -88.01
C GLY A 841 20.02 -30.33 -87.99
N SER A 842 20.00 -29.66 -86.84
CA SER A 842 19.44 -28.32 -86.66
C SER A 842 20.53 -27.25 -86.55
N SER A 843 20.13 -25.99 -86.80
CA SER A 843 20.98 -24.81 -86.59
C SER A 843 21.52 -24.69 -85.17
N GLU A 844 20.76 -25.11 -84.15
CA GLU A 844 21.19 -25.11 -82.74
C GLU A 844 22.42 -26.00 -82.51
N ASN A 845 22.50 -27.13 -83.23
CA ASN A 845 23.59 -28.08 -83.13
C ASN A 845 24.75 -27.75 -84.08
N TYR A 846 24.71 -26.61 -84.77
CA TYR A 846 25.71 -26.25 -85.79
C TYR A 846 27.15 -26.34 -85.26
N LEU A 847 27.44 -25.75 -84.10
CA LEU A 847 28.79 -25.76 -83.53
C LEU A 847 29.27 -27.17 -83.16
N THR A 848 28.36 -28.01 -82.69
CA THR A 848 28.65 -29.42 -82.37
C THR A 848 28.92 -30.20 -83.65
N LEU A 849 28.04 -30.09 -84.65
CA LEU A 849 28.14 -30.78 -85.93
C LEU A 849 29.31 -30.28 -86.78
N ALA A 850 29.74 -29.02 -86.62
CA ALA A 850 30.93 -28.48 -87.27
C ALA A 850 32.22 -29.18 -86.86
N ARG A 851 32.28 -29.72 -85.63
CA ARG A 851 33.42 -30.54 -85.18
C ARG A 851 33.49 -31.88 -85.91
N TYR A 852 32.36 -32.34 -86.45
CA TYR A 852 32.24 -33.57 -87.23
C TYR A 852 32.28 -33.33 -88.74
N LYS A 853 32.70 -32.15 -89.20
CA LYS A 853 32.68 -31.80 -90.64
C LYS A 853 33.34 -32.87 -91.52
N ALA A 854 34.52 -33.36 -91.13
CA ALA A 854 35.24 -34.38 -91.91
C ALA A 854 34.43 -35.69 -92.06
N TYR A 855 33.63 -36.05 -91.07
CA TYR A 855 32.75 -37.23 -91.09
C TYR A 855 31.46 -36.96 -91.85
N LEU A 856 30.88 -35.76 -91.71
CA LEU A 856 29.73 -35.33 -92.51
C LEU A 856 30.07 -35.32 -94.00
N ASP A 857 31.26 -34.84 -94.37
CA ASP A 857 31.74 -34.84 -95.76
C ASP A 857 31.96 -36.27 -96.30
N LYS A 858 32.34 -37.24 -95.44
CA LYS A 858 32.43 -38.68 -95.80
C LYS A 858 31.07 -39.33 -96.04
N ILE A 859 30.01 -38.88 -95.35
CA ILE A 859 28.63 -39.33 -95.59
C ILE A 859 28.09 -38.66 -96.86
N ASP A 860 28.08 -37.34 -96.87
CA ASP A 860 27.66 -36.52 -98.00
C ASP A 860 28.08 -35.04 -97.81
N PRO A 861 28.86 -34.45 -98.74
CA PRO A 861 29.37 -33.09 -98.62
C PRO A 861 28.29 -32.00 -98.59
N ARG A 862 27.03 -32.30 -98.92
CA ARG A 862 25.90 -31.37 -98.77
C ARG A 862 25.53 -31.10 -97.32
N LEU A 863 25.73 -32.07 -96.42
CA LEU A 863 25.22 -32.01 -95.05
C LEU A 863 25.71 -30.78 -94.30
N PHE A 864 27.02 -30.50 -94.37
CA PHE A 864 27.58 -29.33 -93.71
C PHE A 864 27.13 -28.00 -94.36
N LYS A 865 26.95 -27.99 -95.69
CA LYS A 865 26.43 -26.81 -96.42
C LYS A 865 25.00 -26.48 -95.97
N LEU A 866 24.13 -27.48 -95.85
CA LEU A 866 22.75 -27.31 -95.34
C LEU A 866 22.73 -26.77 -93.91
N LEU A 867 23.60 -27.26 -93.03
CA LEU A 867 23.71 -26.75 -91.66
C LEU A 867 24.19 -25.31 -91.61
N ALA A 868 25.18 -24.94 -92.45
CA ALA A 868 25.68 -23.57 -92.53
C ALA A 868 24.60 -22.59 -93.01
N MET A 869 23.79 -22.98 -94.00
CA MET A 869 22.66 -22.18 -94.46
C MET A 869 21.61 -22.01 -93.36
N GLN A 870 21.20 -23.10 -92.69
CA GLN A 870 20.27 -23.04 -91.56
C GLN A 870 20.75 -22.10 -90.45
N PHE A 871 22.05 -22.17 -90.12
CA PHE A 871 22.66 -21.33 -89.10
C PHE A 871 22.62 -19.84 -89.48
N GLN A 872 22.84 -19.49 -90.75
CA GLN A 872 22.77 -18.10 -91.22
C GLN A 872 21.36 -17.50 -91.07
N PHE A 873 20.32 -18.24 -91.48
CA PHE A 873 18.94 -17.82 -91.25
C PHE A 873 18.63 -17.68 -89.75
N ALA A 874 19.09 -18.62 -88.93
CA ALA A 874 18.88 -18.57 -87.49
C ALA A 874 19.57 -17.36 -86.82
N GLN A 875 20.75 -16.94 -87.30
CA GLN A 875 21.45 -15.75 -86.79
C GLN A 875 20.74 -14.45 -87.15
N ILE A 876 20.22 -14.34 -88.37
CA ILE A 876 19.42 -13.17 -88.79
C ILE A 876 18.16 -13.07 -87.93
N ASN A 877 17.46 -14.20 -87.73
CA ASN A 877 16.28 -14.26 -86.86
C ASN A 877 16.62 -13.86 -85.42
N LYS A 878 17.71 -14.42 -84.85
CA LYS A 878 18.15 -14.10 -83.48
C LYS A 878 18.43 -12.60 -83.27
N SER A 879 18.95 -11.93 -84.30
CA SER A 879 19.22 -10.49 -84.24
C SER A 879 17.94 -9.65 -84.32
N TYR A 880 16.90 -10.18 -84.96
CA TYR A 880 15.61 -9.51 -85.17
C TYR A 880 14.64 -9.66 -83.99
N ILE A 881 14.59 -10.85 -83.39
CA ILE A 881 13.79 -11.14 -82.19
C ILE A 881 14.64 -11.02 -80.91
N ASN A 882 15.18 -9.82 -80.67
CA ASN A 882 16.09 -9.50 -79.57
C ASN A 882 15.47 -8.51 -78.56
N GLN A 883 15.95 -8.48 -77.32
CA GLN A 883 15.57 -7.46 -76.34
C GLN A 883 15.99 -6.05 -76.80
N ASN A 884 17.12 -5.92 -77.49
CA ASN A 884 17.45 -4.70 -78.22
C ASN A 884 16.69 -4.69 -79.55
N LEU A 885 15.55 -3.99 -79.59
CA LEU A 885 14.65 -3.95 -80.74
C LEU A 885 15.31 -3.42 -82.02
N LEU A 886 16.41 -2.66 -81.90
CA LEU A 886 17.15 -2.07 -83.02
C LEU A 886 18.47 -2.79 -83.33
N SER A 887 18.72 -3.97 -82.74
CA SER A 887 19.99 -4.71 -82.89
C SER A 887 20.40 -5.04 -84.33
N ILE A 888 19.49 -4.94 -85.30
CA ILE A 888 19.78 -5.19 -86.72
C ILE A 888 20.18 -3.92 -87.49
N VAL A 889 19.90 -2.74 -86.94
CA VAL A 889 20.20 -1.42 -87.53
C VAL A 889 21.49 -0.90 -86.91
N ASP A 890 22.43 -0.46 -87.74
CA ASP A 890 23.74 -0.01 -87.28
C ASP A 890 23.66 1.42 -86.68
N GLU A 891 24.59 1.81 -85.82
CA GLU A 891 24.54 3.11 -85.11
C GLU A 891 24.54 4.33 -86.06
N GLU A 892 25.23 4.21 -87.21
CA GLU A 892 25.24 5.23 -88.27
C GLU A 892 23.84 5.38 -88.90
N GLU A 893 23.18 4.26 -89.22
CA GLU A 893 21.83 4.27 -89.80
C GLU A 893 20.76 4.77 -88.81
N GLN A 894 20.94 4.48 -87.52
CA GLN A 894 20.08 5.06 -86.48
C GLN A 894 20.23 6.58 -86.43
N SER A 895 21.47 7.08 -86.55
CA SER A 895 21.76 8.53 -86.55
C SER A 895 21.18 9.24 -87.77
N ASP A 896 21.23 8.60 -88.94
CA ASP A 896 20.67 9.12 -90.19
C ASP A 896 19.14 9.26 -90.13
N GLU A 897 18.44 8.29 -89.52
CA GLU A 897 16.97 8.29 -89.42
C GLU A 897 16.45 9.25 -88.33
N ILE A 898 17.22 9.47 -87.25
CA ILE A 898 16.89 10.41 -86.17
C ILE A 898 17.02 11.88 -86.66
N GLY A 899 17.98 12.16 -87.54
CA GLY A 899 18.26 13.51 -88.03
C GLY A 899 18.79 14.47 -86.94
N VAL A 900 19.10 15.72 -87.32
CA VAL A 900 19.68 16.73 -86.41
C VAL A 900 18.65 17.34 -85.45
N ILE A 901 17.33 17.15 -85.67
CA ILE A 901 16.25 17.72 -84.84
C ILE A 901 15.14 16.67 -84.62
N VAL A 902 14.98 16.21 -83.38
CA VAL A 902 13.88 15.33 -82.94
C VAL A 902 12.67 16.19 -82.57
N LEU A 903 11.58 16.11 -83.34
CA LEU A 903 10.33 16.83 -83.08
C LEU A 903 9.33 16.03 -82.22
N ASP A 904 9.34 14.70 -82.34
CA ASP A 904 8.55 13.77 -81.51
C ASP A 904 9.32 12.45 -81.28
N SER A 905 9.58 12.13 -80.00
CA SER A 905 10.30 10.92 -79.61
C SER A 905 9.58 9.62 -79.97
N GLN A 906 8.24 9.62 -80.00
CA GLN A 906 7.48 8.40 -80.25
C GLN A 906 7.37 8.12 -81.75
N GLU A 907 7.19 9.17 -82.57
CA GLU A 907 7.25 9.06 -84.02
C GLU A 907 8.63 8.58 -84.49
N THR A 908 9.70 9.13 -83.91
CA THR A 908 11.09 8.72 -84.21
C THR A 908 11.34 7.25 -83.86
N SER A 909 10.85 6.78 -82.71
CA SER A 909 10.95 5.38 -82.30
C SER A 909 10.23 4.43 -83.28
N ASN A 910 9.02 4.80 -83.72
CA ASN A 910 8.27 4.01 -84.69
C ASN A 910 8.99 3.90 -86.04
N ARG A 911 9.57 4.99 -86.55
CA ARG A 911 10.35 4.98 -87.81
C ARG A 911 11.59 4.07 -87.71
N LEU A 912 12.31 4.12 -86.58
CA LEU A 912 13.45 3.24 -86.34
C LEU A 912 13.04 1.76 -86.29
N LEU A 913 11.87 1.44 -85.71
CA LEU A 913 11.33 0.08 -85.68
C LEU A 913 10.94 -0.41 -87.09
N GLU A 914 10.26 0.44 -87.87
CA GLU A 914 9.94 0.14 -89.28
C GLU A 914 11.21 -0.09 -90.11
N ARG A 915 12.24 0.73 -89.89
CA ARG A 915 13.55 0.58 -90.55
C ARG A 915 14.22 -0.74 -90.20
N ALA A 916 14.14 -1.17 -88.93
CA ALA A 916 14.66 -2.46 -88.49
C ALA A 916 13.93 -3.63 -89.18
N ASP A 917 12.60 -3.53 -89.34
CA ASP A 917 11.78 -4.54 -90.01
C ASP A 917 12.09 -4.61 -91.52
N GLN A 918 12.30 -3.47 -92.17
CA GLN A 918 12.78 -3.39 -93.56
C GLN A 918 14.18 -3.99 -93.73
N LYS A 919 15.12 -3.64 -92.85
CA LYS A 919 16.49 -4.14 -92.90
C LYS A 919 16.52 -5.66 -92.71
N TYR A 920 15.69 -6.18 -91.80
CA TYR A 920 15.49 -7.62 -91.64
C TYR A 920 15.02 -8.31 -92.93
N LEU A 921 13.97 -7.78 -93.58
CA LEU A 921 13.49 -8.31 -94.86
C LEU A 921 14.60 -8.27 -95.93
N SER A 922 15.35 -7.18 -96.01
CA SER A 922 16.45 -7.04 -96.96
C SER A 922 17.58 -8.05 -96.70
N HIS A 923 17.95 -8.27 -95.43
CA HIS A 923 18.95 -9.27 -95.03
C HIS A 923 18.47 -10.69 -95.35
N LEU A 924 17.19 -11.00 -95.13
CA LEU A 924 16.63 -12.29 -95.51
C LEU A 924 16.67 -12.49 -97.02
N ILE A 925 16.22 -11.53 -97.82
CA ILE A 925 16.25 -11.60 -99.29
C ILE A 925 17.69 -11.78 -99.78
N ALA A 926 18.63 -10.97 -99.27
CA ALA A 926 20.04 -11.08 -99.60
C ALA A 926 20.61 -12.45 -99.20
N ASN A 927 20.22 -12.98 -98.03
CA ASN A 927 20.66 -14.29 -97.59
C ASN A 927 20.09 -15.42 -98.47
N VAL A 928 18.80 -15.37 -98.84
CA VAL A 928 18.20 -16.32 -99.78
C VAL A 928 18.91 -16.26 -101.14
N ASN A 929 19.15 -15.05 -101.66
CA ASN A 929 19.87 -14.83 -102.92
C ASN A 929 21.36 -15.24 -102.86
N ARG A 930 21.96 -15.24 -101.68
CA ARG A 930 23.34 -15.72 -101.50
C ARG A 930 23.40 -17.24 -101.34
N THR A 931 22.44 -17.84 -100.63
CA THR A 931 22.58 -19.21 -100.12
C THR A 931 21.74 -20.24 -100.88
N ILE A 932 20.51 -19.88 -101.27
CA ILE A 932 19.54 -20.78 -101.90
C ILE A 932 19.46 -20.51 -103.42
N HIS A 933 20.07 -19.42 -103.89
CA HIS A 933 20.05 -19.01 -105.29
C HIS A 933 20.66 -20.01 -106.25
N ASN A 934 19.92 -20.35 -107.32
CA ASN A 934 20.28 -21.36 -108.32
C ASN A 934 21.75 -21.24 -108.81
N ALA A 935 22.25 -20.01 -108.98
CA ALA A 935 23.64 -19.75 -109.35
C ALA A 935 24.71 -20.25 -108.34
N GLN A 936 24.33 -20.67 -107.14
CA GLN A 936 25.22 -21.23 -106.12
C GLN A 936 24.87 -22.66 -105.69
N MET A 937 23.74 -23.21 -106.19
CA MET A 937 23.20 -24.50 -105.75
C MET A 937 23.83 -25.72 -106.43
N GLU A 938 24.59 -25.52 -107.51
CA GLU A 938 25.38 -26.58 -108.16
C GLU A 938 26.39 -27.20 -107.20
N ASN A 939 26.89 -26.39 -106.25
CA ASN A 939 27.79 -26.84 -105.20
C ASN A 939 27.14 -27.90 -104.28
N LEU A 940 25.81 -27.99 -104.24
CA LEU A 940 25.10 -29.07 -103.54
C LEU A 940 25.04 -30.36 -104.37
N SER A 941 25.49 -30.35 -105.62
CA SER A 941 25.60 -31.54 -106.46
C SER A 941 27.05 -32.00 -106.64
N ASP A 942 28.02 -31.27 -106.07
CA ASP A 942 29.43 -31.68 -105.98
C ASP A 942 29.57 -33.01 -105.23
N GLY A 943 30.38 -33.92 -105.78
CA GLY A 943 30.65 -35.25 -105.19
C GLY A 943 29.60 -36.33 -105.49
N ILE A 944 28.49 -35.98 -106.15
CA ILE A 944 27.46 -36.95 -106.60
C ILE A 944 27.54 -37.15 -108.10
N LEU A 945 27.82 -36.08 -108.84
CA LEU A 945 28.05 -36.12 -110.27
C LEU A 945 29.55 -36.30 -110.55
N PRO A 946 29.93 -37.03 -111.61
CA PRO A 946 31.32 -37.09 -112.05
C PRO A 946 31.86 -35.68 -112.32
N ASP A 947 33.13 -35.42 -111.97
CA ASP A 947 33.76 -34.09 -112.11
C ASP A 947 33.60 -33.50 -113.51
N PHE A 948 33.66 -34.34 -114.54
CA PHE A 948 33.45 -33.93 -115.92
C PHE A 948 32.01 -33.44 -116.18
N VAL A 949 31.00 -34.11 -115.62
CA VAL A 949 29.58 -33.72 -115.74
C VAL A 949 29.33 -32.42 -114.99
N GLN A 950 29.91 -32.28 -113.80
CA GLN A 950 29.84 -31.05 -113.01
C GLN A 950 30.56 -29.88 -113.71
N TRP A 951 31.72 -30.13 -114.32
CA TRP A 951 32.44 -29.15 -115.12
C TRP A 951 31.63 -28.67 -116.33
N ILE A 952 31.00 -29.60 -117.08
CA ILE A 952 30.08 -29.26 -118.19
C ILE A 952 28.93 -28.41 -117.67
N ARG A 953 28.36 -28.78 -116.52
CA ARG A 953 27.22 -28.09 -115.93
C ARG A 953 27.56 -26.64 -115.57
N ILE A 954 28.69 -26.42 -114.91
CA ILE A 954 29.15 -25.10 -114.45
C ILE A 954 29.66 -24.22 -115.60
N ASN A 955 30.46 -24.78 -116.52
CA ASN A 955 31.20 -23.99 -117.50
C ASN A 955 30.54 -23.90 -118.87
N ILE A 956 29.58 -24.78 -119.18
CA ILE A 956 28.91 -24.84 -120.49
C ILE A 956 27.41 -24.62 -120.32
N LEU A 957 26.72 -25.53 -119.61
CA LEU A 957 25.25 -25.51 -119.54
C LEU A 957 24.71 -24.27 -118.83
N LYS A 958 25.34 -23.83 -117.74
CA LYS A 958 24.88 -22.67 -116.98
C LYS A 958 25.14 -21.33 -117.70
N PRO A 959 26.32 -21.04 -118.28
CA PRO A 959 26.49 -19.87 -119.13
C PRO A 959 25.52 -19.88 -120.31
N LEU A 960 25.26 -21.03 -120.93
CA LEU A 960 24.25 -21.16 -121.99
C LEU A 960 22.83 -20.89 -121.47
N GLN A 961 22.46 -21.40 -120.29
CA GLN A 961 21.18 -21.12 -119.66
C GLN A 961 21.04 -19.62 -119.33
N ALA A 962 22.07 -19.01 -118.74
CA ALA A 962 22.11 -17.58 -118.46
C ALA A 962 21.99 -16.75 -119.74
N LEU A 963 22.61 -17.18 -120.84
CA LEU A 963 22.61 -16.51 -122.14
C LEU A 963 21.27 -16.67 -122.86
N THR A 964 20.68 -17.89 -122.89
CA THR A 964 19.32 -18.11 -123.40
C THR A 964 18.28 -17.29 -122.65
N HIS A 965 18.44 -17.13 -121.34
CA HIS A 965 17.56 -16.30 -120.52
C HIS A 965 17.77 -14.80 -120.78
N GLN A 966 19.03 -14.34 -120.87
CA GLN A 966 19.35 -12.94 -121.23
C GLN A 966 18.74 -12.57 -122.58
N VAL A 967 18.83 -13.44 -123.59
CA VAL A 967 18.23 -13.25 -124.91
C VAL A 967 16.70 -13.28 -124.85
N SER A 968 16.10 -14.25 -124.14
CA SER A 968 14.64 -14.34 -123.92
C SER A 968 14.07 -13.09 -123.21
N SER A 969 14.76 -12.60 -122.18
CA SER A 969 14.37 -11.41 -121.42
C SER A 969 14.54 -10.10 -122.21
N TYR A 970 15.44 -10.06 -123.21
CA TYR A 970 15.55 -8.93 -124.12
C TYR A 970 14.27 -8.74 -124.96
N PHE A 971 13.50 -9.82 -125.17
CA PHE A 971 12.23 -9.81 -125.92
C PHE A 971 10.98 -9.72 -125.02
N LYS A 972 11.09 -9.88 -123.70
CA LYS A 972 9.99 -9.72 -122.74
C LYS A 972 10.36 -8.65 -121.71
N LEU A 973 9.72 -7.48 -121.80
CA LEU A 973 9.83 -6.40 -120.82
C LEU A 973 9.27 -6.84 -119.45
N GLU A 974 10.09 -7.56 -118.67
CA GLU A 974 9.85 -7.79 -117.25
C GLU A 974 10.77 -6.88 -116.42
N HIS A 975 10.19 -6.15 -115.48
CA HIS A 975 10.84 -5.01 -114.82
C HIS A 975 11.70 -5.33 -113.58
N ASN A 976 11.83 -6.59 -113.16
CA ASN A 976 12.64 -6.92 -111.99
C ASN A 976 13.88 -7.74 -112.33
N SER A 977 15.05 -7.16 -112.09
CA SER A 977 16.35 -7.78 -112.38
C SER A 977 16.78 -8.86 -111.39
N HIS A 978 16.07 -9.00 -110.27
CA HIS A 978 16.40 -9.93 -109.19
C HIS A 978 15.62 -11.25 -109.23
N ASP A 979 14.62 -11.39 -110.12
CA ASP A 979 13.85 -12.65 -110.32
C ASP A 979 14.50 -13.63 -111.31
N ARG A 980 15.70 -13.30 -111.80
CA ARG A 980 16.24 -13.83 -113.07
C ARG A 980 16.67 -15.30 -113.07
N PHE A 981 16.63 -16.01 -111.94
CA PHE A 981 17.20 -17.38 -111.88
C PHE A 981 16.33 -18.45 -111.22
N PHE A 982 15.05 -18.15 -111.00
CA PHE A 982 14.24 -18.94 -110.09
C PHE A 982 12.87 -19.39 -110.66
N LYS A 983 12.32 -18.72 -111.68
CA LYS A 983 11.06 -19.14 -112.35
C LYS A 983 11.21 -19.32 -113.87
N PRO A 984 10.45 -20.26 -114.46
CA PRO A 984 10.84 -21.67 -114.53
C PRO A 984 12.04 -21.84 -115.49
N ILE A 985 13.25 -22.01 -114.95
CA ILE A 985 14.36 -22.48 -115.78
C ILE A 985 14.09 -23.95 -116.11
N PRO A 986 14.23 -24.42 -117.37
CA PRO A 986 14.19 -25.85 -117.66
C PRO A 986 15.21 -26.54 -116.75
N LYS A 987 14.73 -27.53 -115.97
CA LYS A 987 15.51 -28.31 -114.99
C LYS A 987 16.97 -28.36 -115.42
N THR A 988 17.86 -27.73 -114.64
CA THR A 988 19.30 -27.85 -114.86
C THR A 988 19.59 -29.34 -115.03
N PRO A 989 20.08 -29.80 -116.20
CA PRO A 989 20.30 -31.22 -116.43
C PRO A 989 21.17 -31.78 -115.30
N TRP A 990 20.77 -32.94 -114.78
CA TRP A 990 21.46 -33.65 -113.70
C TRP A 990 21.45 -32.99 -112.30
N SER A 991 20.54 -32.05 -112.00
CA SER A 991 20.35 -31.52 -110.63
C SER A 991 20.07 -32.63 -109.59
N SER A 992 20.70 -32.59 -108.41
CA SER A 992 20.32 -33.48 -107.30
C SER A 992 18.93 -33.16 -106.73
N THR A 993 18.30 -34.12 -106.05
CA THR A 993 16.96 -33.92 -105.45
C THR A 993 16.95 -32.77 -104.44
N THR A 994 17.97 -32.67 -103.59
CA THR A 994 18.12 -31.60 -102.59
C THR A 994 18.27 -30.23 -103.24
N GLU A 995 19.07 -30.14 -104.30
CA GLU A 995 19.22 -28.91 -105.08
C GLU A 995 17.86 -28.45 -105.63
N ARG A 996 17.09 -29.35 -106.25
CA ARG A 996 15.76 -29.02 -106.79
C ARG A 996 14.81 -28.51 -105.71
N GLN A 997 14.70 -29.21 -104.59
CA GLN A 997 13.78 -28.87 -103.51
C GLN A 997 14.13 -27.54 -102.83
N LEU A 998 15.43 -27.24 -102.68
CA LEU A 998 15.84 -25.96 -102.12
C LEU A 998 15.65 -24.82 -103.11
N VAL A 999 15.88 -25.02 -104.41
CA VAL A 999 15.58 -24.02 -105.44
C VAL A 999 14.07 -23.70 -105.44
N GLU A 1000 13.21 -24.71 -105.40
CA GLU A 1000 11.74 -24.54 -105.26
C GLU A 1000 11.38 -23.80 -103.97
N THR A 1001 12.07 -24.09 -102.87
CA THR A 1001 11.89 -23.40 -101.59
C THR A 1001 12.34 -21.94 -101.65
N GLY A 1002 13.46 -21.66 -102.32
CA GLY A 1002 13.95 -20.30 -102.53
C GLY A 1002 12.96 -19.46 -103.34
N ASN A 1003 12.36 -20.04 -104.38
CA ASN A 1003 11.32 -19.38 -105.18
C ASN A 1003 10.12 -18.96 -104.35
N GLU A 1004 9.58 -19.92 -103.59
CA GLU A 1004 8.39 -19.73 -102.77
C GLU A 1004 8.62 -18.66 -101.70
N ILE A 1005 9.80 -18.70 -101.06
CA ILE A 1005 10.19 -17.72 -100.05
C ILE A 1005 10.36 -16.35 -100.70
N LEU A 1006 11.14 -16.22 -101.78
CA LEU A 1006 11.39 -14.93 -102.43
C LEU A 1006 10.12 -14.28 -102.98
N ASP A 1007 9.23 -15.04 -103.60
CA ASP A 1007 7.94 -14.52 -104.08
C ASP A 1007 7.14 -13.88 -102.95
N THR A 1008 7.10 -14.58 -101.81
CA THR A 1008 6.37 -14.14 -100.61
C THR A 1008 7.07 -12.93 -99.96
N LEU A 1009 8.40 -12.95 -99.88
CA LEU A 1009 9.20 -11.85 -99.32
C LEU A 1009 9.13 -10.59 -100.18
N TYR A 1010 9.24 -10.70 -101.51
CA TYR A 1010 9.13 -9.55 -102.41
C TYR A 1010 7.73 -8.94 -102.39
N SER A 1011 6.69 -9.79 -102.34
CA SER A 1011 5.32 -9.33 -102.16
C SER A 1011 5.15 -8.57 -100.84
N ALA A 1012 5.78 -9.05 -99.75
CA ALA A 1012 5.77 -8.37 -98.46
C ALA A 1012 6.55 -7.05 -98.49
N THR A 1013 7.69 -6.97 -99.18
CA THR A 1013 8.44 -5.70 -99.34
C THR A 1013 7.69 -4.68 -100.19
N ALA A 1014 6.99 -5.12 -101.24
CA ALA A 1014 6.18 -4.23 -102.07
C ALA A 1014 4.96 -3.68 -101.31
N ALA A 1015 4.36 -4.51 -100.44
CA ALA A 1015 3.29 -4.08 -99.55
C ALA A 1015 3.77 -3.16 -98.40
N SER A 1016 5.05 -3.22 -98.03
CA SER A 1016 5.67 -2.34 -97.03
C SER A 1016 6.17 -1.01 -97.60
N ALA A 1017 6.30 -0.90 -98.92
CA ALA A 1017 6.78 0.30 -99.63
C ALA A 1017 5.66 1.13 -100.27
N ALA A 1018 4.43 0.60 -100.28
CA ALA A 1018 3.19 1.26 -100.70
C ALA A 1018 2.44 1.77 -99.47
#